data_AF-A0A4R2IEA9-F1
#
_entry.id   AF-A0A4R2IEA9-F1
#
_cell.length_a   1.000
_cell.length_b   1.000
_cell.length_c   1.000
_cell.angle_alpha   90.00
_cell.angle_beta   90.00
_cell.angle_gamma   90.00
#
_symmetry.space_group_name_H-M   'P 1'
#
loop_
_entity.id
_entity.type
_entity.pdbx_description
1 polymer ?
#
loop_
_entity_poly.entity_id
_entity_poly.type
_entity_poly.pdbx_seq_one_letter_code
_entity_poly.pdbx_strand_id
1 'polypeptide(L)'
;MAAGTLDRSVPYVGGPQAWQAGYDGTGTTVAVLDTGVDAEHPDLAGAVKAEQNFTDSPDAVDHDGHGTHTSSTVAGRGVASNGKIKGVAPGAELLSAKVLNDYGQGDLSWIIAGMEWAVAQGADVISMSIGTSEPVDCTDPMAAAVDRISASSGVLFVVAAGNLYGPAETISSPGCAASALTVAATDLTQTTADFSSRGPVMSNHAVKPDIAAPGVDITAARAGGRGDSAYIDMSGTSMATPHVAGAAAILKQKHPELRGAELKAILQNSVRSASTAGVYEQGVGELSVSNAITQQVTGPATTDLGTFAWPHTAADKTTKQLTYRNTGKEPVTLKFAVDARGNNGKTLPRALISFGSSSLTIPAGGTASLPLVVDPTVSVDYGLYGAISARVVATSNDGRTVVTPVGLYLEPQYVDVTFKLIDRNGKPASSITALDVFDTDSIAAQRIGFEGADQTLHLRAGTYSLAAIIATGDADGLVESYAFLGDPEITLTKNLTITYDARTAAEAKVTTQRPTERKGGSLTYGRVIDNWILASSRSFGTRIKSIYLGTTGKAKRGTFEVVEGWQFASPAAAKSPYLYSLAFTHEQQIKGKPEHRVRDRELATIDATCVADGRALGCDELAVRDADDVDCDVVPGWEPARGELVQGGAAAGDGDGSDDRAEVRTGGAGGELGLEQLPRVVGQSAGALRAAGVPGSGEHRAAG
;
A
#
# COMPACT_ATOMS: atom_id res chain seq x y z
N MET A 1 7.10 -7.62 16.56
CA MET A 1 8.00 -6.47 16.78
C MET A 1 9.30 -6.75 16.04
N ALA A 2 9.48 -6.21 14.85
CA ALA A 2 10.74 -6.32 14.10
C ALA A 2 11.65 -5.19 14.61
N ALA A 3 12.78 -5.53 15.23
CA ALA A 3 13.75 -4.54 15.70
C ALA A 3 14.48 -3.93 14.49
N GLY A 4 14.12 -2.73 14.07
CA GLY A 4 14.94 -1.97 13.14
C GLY A 4 16.06 -1.25 13.89
N THR A 5 17.23 -1.20 13.25
CA THR A 5 18.44 -0.55 13.77
C THR A 5 19.42 -0.26 12.63
N LEU A 6 20.04 0.92 12.61
CA LEU A 6 21.08 1.27 11.61
C LEU A 6 22.32 0.35 11.73
N ASP A 7 22.59 -0.17 12.92
CA ASP A 7 23.63 -1.18 13.15
C ASP A 7 23.34 -2.54 12.46
N ARG A 8 22.14 -2.73 11.93
CA ARG A 8 21.74 -3.89 11.11
C ARG A 8 21.52 -3.52 9.65
N SER A 9 20.88 -2.39 9.37
CA SER A 9 20.59 -1.98 7.99
C SER A 9 21.85 -1.62 7.20
N VAL A 10 22.87 -1.03 7.84
CA VAL A 10 24.14 -0.70 7.17
C VAL A 10 24.96 -1.97 6.83
N PRO A 11 25.13 -2.94 7.74
CA PRO A 11 25.67 -4.25 7.38
C PRO A 11 24.84 -4.98 6.31
N TYR A 12 23.52 -4.86 6.36
CA TYR A 12 22.62 -5.49 5.40
C TYR A 12 22.84 -5.00 3.95
N VAL A 13 23.00 -3.69 3.76
CA VAL A 13 23.31 -3.11 2.44
C VAL A 13 24.79 -3.23 2.07
N GLY A 14 25.64 -3.74 2.97
CA GLY A 14 27.04 -4.03 2.66
C GLY A 14 28.04 -2.90 2.97
N GLY A 15 27.69 -1.96 3.87
CA GLY A 15 28.58 -0.87 4.29
C GLY A 15 29.95 -1.36 4.82
N PRO A 16 30.01 -2.30 5.80
CA PRO A 16 31.26 -2.81 6.33
C PRO A 16 32.21 -3.41 5.28
N GLN A 17 31.68 -4.07 4.26
CA GLN A 17 32.47 -4.64 3.17
C GLN A 17 33.13 -3.54 2.33
N ALA A 18 32.44 -2.41 2.13
CA ALA A 18 33.02 -1.24 1.47
C ALA A 18 34.14 -0.61 2.31
N TRP A 19 33.90 -0.43 3.62
CA TRP A 19 34.89 0.15 4.52
C TRP A 19 36.16 -0.72 4.60
N GLN A 20 35.99 -2.05 4.66
CA GLN A 20 37.11 -3.01 4.61
C GLN A 20 37.88 -2.95 3.28
N ALA A 21 37.21 -2.61 2.18
CA ALA A 21 37.83 -2.38 0.88
C ALA A 21 38.49 -0.98 0.76
N GLY A 22 38.45 -0.17 1.82
CA GLY A 22 39.04 1.17 1.88
C GLY A 22 38.13 2.29 1.41
N TYR A 23 36.82 2.03 1.25
CA TYR A 23 35.84 3.02 0.80
C TYR A 23 34.79 3.27 1.88
N ASP A 24 34.84 4.45 2.49
CA ASP A 24 33.96 4.91 3.56
C ASP A 24 33.32 6.28 3.28
N GLY A 25 33.46 6.79 2.06
CA GLY A 25 32.99 8.12 1.63
C GLY A 25 34.05 9.22 1.73
N THR A 26 35.24 8.95 2.27
CA THR A 26 36.31 9.97 2.40
C THR A 26 36.60 10.69 1.08
N GLY A 27 36.62 12.01 1.13
CA GLY A 27 36.87 12.87 -0.04
C GLY A 27 35.65 13.15 -0.91
N THR A 28 34.46 12.72 -0.47
CA THR A 28 33.17 13.02 -1.12
C THR A 28 32.34 13.95 -0.24
N THR A 29 31.59 14.87 -0.87
CA THR A 29 30.66 15.77 -0.17
C THR A 29 29.21 15.41 -0.48
N VAL A 30 28.40 15.15 0.56
CA VAL A 30 26.96 14.92 0.44
C VAL A 30 26.19 16.10 1.02
N ALA A 31 25.33 16.73 0.23
CA ALA A 31 24.39 17.72 0.75
C ALA A 31 23.09 17.04 1.20
N VAL A 32 22.62 17.39 2.39
CA VAL A 32 21.34 16.94 2.95
C VAL A 32 20.43 18.16 2.99
N LEU A 33 19.35 18.12 2.20
CA LEU A 33 18.32 19.16 2.15
C LEU A 33 17.14 18.69 2.99
N ASP A 34 16.99 19.24 4.19
CA ASP A 34 16.10 18.70 5.22
C ASP A 34 15.74 19.79 6.27
N THR A 35 15.40 19.40 7.50
CA THR A 35 15.03 20.28 8.63
C THR A 35 16.22 20.94 9.36
N GLY A 36 17.44 20.80 8.82
CA GLY A 36 18.68 21.27 9.44
C GLY A 36 19.55 20.12 9.96
N VAL A 37 20.53 20.42 10.81
CA VAL A 37 21.35 19.39 11.47
C VAL A 37 21.76 19.79 12.91
N ASP A 38 21.77 18.84 13.85
CA ASP A 38 22.53 18.96 15.10
C ASP A 38 23.98 18.56 14.86
N ALA A 39 24.79 19.53 14.40
CA ALA A 39 26.21 19.31 14.12
C ALA A 39 27.05 19.01 15.38
N GLU A 40 26.52 19.27 16.58
CA GLU A 40 27.17 18.93 17.84
C GLU A 40 26.89 17.50 18.31
N HIS A 41 25.98 16.79 17.63
CA HIS A 41 25.72 15.39 17.93
C HIS A 41 27.03 14.59 17.79
N PRO A 42 27.41 13.71 18.75
CA PRO A 42 28.72 13.04 18.72
C PRO A 42 29.02 12.30 17.41
N ASP A 43 27.99 11.77 16.75
CA ASP A 43 28.15 11.07 15.48
C ASP A 43 28.35 11.98 14.27
N LEU A 44 27.94 13.25 14.37
CA LEU A 44 28.03 14.24 13.28
C LEU A 44 29.09 15.32 13.54
N ALA A 45 29.60 15.39 14.77
CA ALA A 45 30.64 16.33 15.19
C ALA A 45 31.85 16.25 14.25
N GLY A 46 32.08 17.35 13.50
CA GLY A 46 33.15 17.50 12.51
C GLY A 46 32.90 16.81 11.16
N ALA A 47 31.70 16.31 10.89
CA ALA A 47 31.29 15.83 9.57
C ALA A 47 30.62 16.94 8.75
N VAL A 48 29.92 17.86 9.42
CA VAL A 48 29.25 19.01 8.79
C VAL A 48 30.27 20.09 8.45
N LYS A 49 30.42 20.38 7.16
CA LYS A 49 31.37 21.35 6.60
C LYS A 49 30.77 22.75 6.49
N ALA A 50 29.51 22.84 6.12
CA ALA A 50 28.78 24.09 6.01
C ALA A 50 27.29 23.85 6.22
N GLU A 51 26.62 24.89 6.72
CA GLU A 51 25.20 24.91 7.00
C GLU A 51 24.59 26.19 6.44
N GLN A 52 23.39 26.11 5.88
CA GLN A 52 22.65 27.27 5.43
C GLN A 52 21.16 27.08 5.69
N ASN A 53 20.54 28.07 6.33
CA ASN A 53 19.10 28.14 6.48
C ASN A 53 18.48 28.95 5.33
N PHE A 54 17.50 28.37 4.66
CA PHE A 54 16.70 29.01 3.59
C PHE A 54 15.28 29.35 4.06
N THR A 55 14.89 28.89 5.23
CA THR A 55 13.54 28.99 5.78
C THR A 55 13.35 30.25 6.61
N ASP A 56 12.16 30.36 7.20
CA ASP A 56 11.80 31.37 8.19
C ASP A 56 12.23 31.03 9.63
N SER A 57 12.80 29.84 9.88
CA SER A 57 13.39 29.46 11.17
C SER A 57 14.51 30.44 11.58
N PRO A 58 14.79 30.59 12.89
CA PRO A 58 15.80 31.53 13.38
C PRO A 58 17.24 31.17 13.01
N ASP A 59 17.54 29.89 12.78
CA ASP A 59 18.88 29.38 12.49
C ASP A 59 18.85 28.07 11.66
N ALA A 60 20.01 27.48 11.41
CA ALA A 60 20.16 26.24 10.65
C ALA A 60 20.11 24.96 11.53
N VAL A 61 19.95 25.11 12.85
CA VAL A 61 19.91 23.99 13.79
C VAL A 61 18.65 23.18 13.53
N ASP A 62 18.77 21.87 13.71
CA ASP A 62 17.63 20.98 13.61
C ASP A 62 16.80 20.97 14.90
N HIS A 63 15.67 21.66 14.87
CA HIS A 63 14.69 21.66 15.95
C HIS A 63 13.58 20.62 15.79
N ASP A 64 13.48 20.02 14.60
CA ASP A 64 12.52 18.95 14.30
C ASP A 64 13.11 17.57 14.62
N GLY A 65 14.33 17.33 14.15
CA GLY A 65 15.10 16.10 14.37
C GLY A 65 15.26 15.22 13.13
N HIS A 66 14.41 15.41 12.10
CA HIS A 66 14.44 14.58 10.89
C HIS A 66 15.76 14.72 10.11
N GLY A 67 16.26 15.94 9.91
CA GLY A 67 17.51 16.22 9.20
C GLY A 67 18.75 15.66 9.89
N THR A 68 18.80 15.65 11.22
CA THR A 68 19.86 15.02 12.01
C THR A 68 19.85 13.51 11.83
N HIS A 69 18.65 12.90 11.83
CA HIS A 69 18.47 11.48 11.61
C HIS A 69 18.96 11.06 10.22
N THR A 70 18.51 11.76 9.18
CA THR A 70 18.90 11.47 7.79
C THR A 70 20.38 11.72 7.55
N SER A 71 20.93 12.82 8.06
CA SER A 71 22.37 13.14 8.00
C SER A 71 23.24 12.05 8.64
N SER A 72 22.86 11.55 9.81
CA SER A 72 23.61 10.49 10.50
C SER A 72 23.49 9.13 9.82
N THR A 73 22.38 8.86 9.12
CA THR A 73 22.25 7.67 8.27
C THR A 73 23.22 7.71 7.08
N VAL A 74 23.49 8.90 6.53
CA VAL A 74 24.53 9.08 5.51
C VAL A 74 25.93 8.93 6.11
N ALA A 75 26.33 9.82 7.02
CA ALA A 75 27.73 10.00 7.42
C ALA A 75 27.97 9.99 8.95
N GLY A 76 27.03 9.46 9.73
CA GLY A 76 27.19 9.30 11.17
C GLY A 76 28.39 8.42 11.50
N ARG A 77 29.28 8.90 12.36
CA ARG A 77 30.54 8.23 12.72
C ARG A 77 30.36 7.15 13.79
N GLY A 78 29.21 7.11 14.44
CA GLY A 78 28.86 6.17 15.51
C GLY A 78 29.64 6.36 16.80
N VAL A 79 30.16 7.57 17.06
CA VAL A 79 30.92 7.89 18.27
C VAL A 79 30.10 7.63 19.52
N ALA A 80 28.82 8.04 19.56
CA ALA A 80 27.96 7.85 20.72
C ALA A 80 27.64 6.36 21.00
N SER A 81 27.83 5.48 20.02
CA SER A 81 27.53 4.03 20.13
C SER A 81 28.79 3.16 20.10
N ASN A 82 29.99 3.74 20.22
CA ASN A 82 31.27 3.02 20.06
C ASN A 82 31.38 2.28 18.70
N GLY A 83 30.88 2.91 17.64
CA GLY A 83 30.98 2.48 16.25
C GLY A 83 29.88 1.53 15.78
N LYS A 84 28.86 1.24 16.59
CA LYS A 84 27.76 0.33 16.23
C LYS A 84 26.75 0.97 15.28
N ILE A 85 26.19 2.11 15.66
CA ILE A 85 25.23 2.89 14.89
C ILE A 85 26.05 3.85 14.03
N LYS A 86 26.43 3.41 12.83
CA LYS A 86 27.29 4.15 11.92
C LYS A 86 26.58 4.30 10.58
N GLY A 87 26.62 5.49 9.99
CA GLY A 87 26.07 5.76 8.66
C GLY A 87 26.79 4.98 7.57
N VAL A 88 26.20 4.93 6.37
CA VAL A 88 26.73 4.16 5.25
C VAL A 88 28.11 4.68 4.80
N ALA A 89 28.31 5.99 4.77
CA ALA A 89 29.53 6.68 4.34
C ALA A 89 30.11 7.59 5.45
N PRO A 90 30.64 7.01 6.55
CA PRO A 90 31.06 7.75 7.74
C PRO A 90 32.27 8.69 7.53
N GLY A 91 32.98 8.56 6.41
CA GLY A 91 34.10 9.42 6.01
C GLY A 91 33.68 10.61 5.12
N ALA A 92 32.43 10.67 4.66
CA ALA A 92 31.95 11.76 3.83
C ALA A 92 31.82 13.09 4.61
N GLU A 93 32.00 14.20 3.92
CA GLU A 93 31.66 15.53 4.43
C GLU A 93 30.19 15.84 4.14
N LEU A 94 29.53 16.56 5.05
CA LEU A 94 28.13 16.95 4.91
C LEU A 94 27.98 18.46 4.66
N LEU A 95 27.07 18.82 3.77
CA LEU A 95 26.50 20.16 3.67
C LEU A 95 25.06 20.08 4.15
N SER A 96 24.68 20.87 5.16
CA SER A 96 23.29 20.90 5.64
C SER A 96 22.57 22.12 5.07
N ALA A 97 21.57 21.89 4.22
CA ALA A 97 20.68 22.94 3.76
C ALA A 97 19.33 22.76 4.46
N LYS A 98 19.03 23.64 5.42
CA LYS A 98 17.72 23.68 6.05
C LYS A 98 16.73 24.32 5.08
N VAL A 99 15.91 23.48 4.46
CA VAL A 99 14.87 23.85 3.48
C VAL A 99 13.46 23.53 3.99
N LEU A 100 13.38 22.77 5.08
CA LEU A 100 12.18 22.59 5.89
C LEU A 100 12.37 23.31 7.23
N ASN A 101 11.36 24.05 7.68
CA ASN A 101 11.41 24.80 8.93
C ASN A 101 11.24 23.85 10.14
N ASP A 102 11.11 24.44 11.34
CA ASP A 102 11.02 23.69 12.61
C ASP A 102 9.75 22.83 12.77
N TYR A 103 8.84 22.89 11.79
CA TYR A 103 7.61 22.09 11.72
C TYR A 103 7.63 21.08 10.55
N GLY A 104 8.77 20.88 9.90
CA GLY A 104 8.90 19.99 8.75
C GLY A 104 8.25 20.53 7.46
N GLN A 105 7.98 21.84 7.39
CA GLN A 105 7.33 22.48 6.24
C GLN A 105 8.33 23.28 5.42
N GLY A 106 8.24 23.23 4.09
CA GLY A 106 9.15 23.99 3.23
C GLY A 106 8.47 24.58 2.01
N ASP A 107 8.83 25.82 1.70
CA ASP A 107 8.45 26.44 0.44
C ASP A 107 9.29 25.88 -0.72
N LEU A 108 8.64 25.71 -1.87
CA LEU A 108 9.27 25.30 -3.12
C LEU A 108 10.51 26.15 -3.44
N SER A 109 10.45 27.46 -3.20
CA SER A 109 11.58 28.36 -3.44
C SER A 109 12.78 28.10 -2.52
N TRP A 110 12.55 27.73 -1.25
CA TRP A 110 13.63 27.41 -0.32
C TRP A 110 14.33 26.14 -0.73
N ILE A 111 13.55 25.13 -1.12
CA ILE A 111 14.05 23.84 -1.59
C ILE A 111 14.92 24.05 -2.84
N ILE A 112 14.44 24.76 -3.85
CA ILE A 112 15.20 25.01 -5.08
C ILE A 112 16.47 25.82 -4.79
N ALA A 113 16.39 26.85 -3.94
CA ALA A 113 17.57 27.62 -3.54
C ALA A 113 18.61 26.75 -2.80
N GLY A 114 18.16 25.83 -1.96
CA GLY A 114 19.02 24.84 -1.30
C GLY A 114 19.71 23.90 -2.30
N MET A 115 19.03 23.47 -3.36
CA MET A 115 19.62 22.64 -4.42
C MET A 115 20.75 23.39 -5.14
N GLU A 116 20.50 24.65 -5.51
CA GLU A 116 21.47 25.49 -6.22
C GLU A 116 22.69 25.81 -5.32
N TRP A 117 22.45 26.10 -4.04
CA TRP A 117 23.51 26.33 -3.06
C TRP A 117 24.36 25.08 -2.84
N ALA A 118 23.76 23.90 -2.70
CA ALA A 118 24.49 22.64 -2.50
C ALA A 118 25.47 22.37 -3.65
N VAL A 119 25.02 22.59 -4.90
CA VAL A 119 25.90 22.49 -6.08
C VAL A 119 27.01 23.55 -6.04
N ALA A 120 26.69 24.79 -5.68
CA ALA A 120 27.68 25.86 -5.59
C ALA A 120 28.75 25.60 -4.50
N GLN A 121 28.39 24.87 -3.44
CA GLN A 121 29.31 24.42 -2.38
C GLN A 121 30.10 23.15 -2.75
N GLY A 122 29.87 22.58 -3.93
CA GLY A 122 30.62 21.42 -4.42
C GLY A 122 30.08 20.07 -3.94
N ALA A 123 28.76 19.94 -3.73
CA ALA A 123 28.15 18.64 -3.47
C ALA A 123 28.35 17.66 -4.64
N ASP A 124 28.73 16.42 -4.33
CA ASP A 124 28.78 15.32 -5.29
C ASP A 124 27.44 14.57 -5.38
N VAL A 125 26.75 14.50 -4.24
CA VAL A 125 25.45 13.86 -4.05
C VAL A 125 24.56 14.80 -3.25
N ILE A 126 23.29 14.92 -3.63
CA ILE A 126 22.27 15.66 -2.90
C ILE A 126 21.20 14.65 -2.42
N SER A 127 21.05 14.47 -1.11
CA SER A 127 20.01 13.66 -0.47
C SER A 127 18.82 14.54 -0.14
N MET A 128 17.63 14.12 -0.59
CA MET A 128 16.37 14.83 -0.40
C MET A 128 15.32 13.88 0.15
N SER A 129 15.20 13.87 1.47
CA SER A 129 14.18 13.09 2.19
C SER A 129 12.88 13.88 2.34
N ILE A 130 12.43 14.49 1.23
CA ILE A 130 11.28 15.40 1.17
C ILE A 130 10.39 15.05 -0.03
N GLY A 131 9.12 15.46 0.03
CA GLY A 131 8.26 15.41 -1.14
C GLY A 131 6.88 16.04 -0.92
N THR A 132 6.07 16.08 -1.97
CA THR A 132 4.69 16.59 -1.92
C THR A 132 3.76 15.67 -1.12
N SER A 133 2.71 16.24 -0.53
CA SER A 133 1.69 15.49 0.23
C SER A 133 0.68 14.74 -0.64
N GLU A 134 0.76 14.90 -1.96
CA GLU A 134 -0.07 14.26 -2.96
C GLU A 134 0.77 13.80 -4.14
N PRO A 135 0.33 12.78 -4.90
CA PRO A 135 0.99 12.39 -6.13
C PRO A 135 0.85 13.50 -7.18
N VAL A 136 1.84 13.63 -8.07
CA VAL A 136 1.84 14.68 -9.10
C VAL A 136 2.19 14.11 -10.48
N ASP A 137 1.83 14.84 -11.54
CA ASP A 137 2.14 14.51 -12.93
C ASP A 137 3.61 14.78 -13.33
N CYS A 138 4.41 15.28 -12.37
CA CYS A 138 5.81 15.62 -12.51
C CYS A 138 6.13 16.81 -13.42
N THR A 139 5.16 17.71 -13.64
CA THR A 139 5.38 18.97 -14.39
C THR A 139 5.71 20.15 -13.47
N ASP A 140 5.83 19.91 -12.16
CA ASP A 140 6.05 20.95 -11.17
C ASP A 140 7.50 21.50 -11.19
N PRO A 141 7.73 22.71 -10.66
CA PRO A 141 9.05 23.33 -10.73
C PRO A 141 10.14 22.61 -9.91
N MET A 142 9.79 21.78 -8.91
CA MET A 142 10.77 21.04 -8.11
C MET A 142 11.37 19.92 -8.94
N ALA A 143 10.52 19.14 -9.62
CA ALA A 143 10.95 18.10 -10.55
C ALA A 143 11.79 18.68 -11.70
N ALA A 144 11.32 19.79 -12.30
CA ALA A 144 12.06 20.49 -13.34
C ALA A 144 13.42 21.03 -12.85
N ALA A 145 13.50 21.49 -11.60
CA ALA A 145 14.76 21.95 -11.00
C ALA A 145 15.76 20.79 -10.83
N VAL A 146 15.31 19.63 -10.34
CA VAL A 146 16.16 18.44 -10.22
C VAL A 146 16.73 18.03 -11.59
N ASP A 147 15.90 17.96 -12.63
CA ASP A 147 16.36 17.61 -13.97
C ASP A 147 17.34 18.63 -14.55
N ARG A 148 17.03 19.93 -14.43
CA ARG A 148 17.91 21.02 -14.90
C ARG A 148 19.26 21.03 -14.17
N ILE A 149 19.25 20.91 -12.85
CA ILE A 149 20.46 20.99 -12.03
C ILE A 149 21.32 19.73 -12.25
N SER A 150 20.71 18.54 -12.29
CA SER A 150 21.41 17.29 -12.63
C SER A 150 22.14 17.40 -13.97
N ALA A 151 21.46 17.91 -15.00
CA ALA A 151 22.03 18.05 -16.33
C ALA A 151 23.20 19.05 -16.40
N SER A 152 23.11 20.15 -15.65
CA SER A 152 24.10 21.24 -15.70
C SER A 152 25.31 21.01 -14.79
N SER A 153 25.15 20.38 -13.63
CA SER A 153 26.24 20.16 -12.67
C SER A 153 26.81 18.75 -12.70
N GLY A 154 25.99 17.75 -13.04
CA GLY A 154 26.34 16.33 -12.95
C GLY A 154 26.32 15.77 -11.53
N VAL A 155 25.73 16.49 -10.57
CA VAL A 155 25.42 15.98 -9.23
C VAL A 155 24.37 14.88 -9.32
N LEU A 156 24.39 13.92 -8.39
CA LEU A 156 23.29 12.96 -8.25
C LEU A 156 22.29 13.44 -7.21
N PHE A 157 21.02 13.55 -7.58
CA PHE A 157 19.93 13.70 -6.62
C PHE A 157 19.41 12.31 -6.21
N VAL A 158 19.42 12.03 -4.91
CA VAL A 158 18.82 10.83 -4.31
C VAL A 158 17.59 11.30 -3.54
N VAL A 159 16.42 10.84 -3.93
CA VAL A 159 15.15 11.43 -3.50
C VAL A 159 14.19 10.36 -2.97
N ALA A 160 13.48 10.66 -1.90
CA ALA A 160 12.44 9.78 -1.38
C ALA A 160 11.31 9.56 -2.42
N ALA A 161 10.76 8.35 -2.49
CA ALA A 161 9.60 8.08 -3.34
C ALA A 161 8.31 8.74 -2.81
N GLY A 162 8.23 8.99 -1.51
CA GLY A 162 7.05 9.50 -0.79
C GLY A 162 6.43 8.43 0.13
N ASN A 163 5.57 8.86 1.05
CA ASN A 163 4.90 7.99 2.03
C ASN A 163 3.37 8.01 1.88
N LEU A 164 2.85 8.00 0.64
CA LEU A 164 1.44 8.27 0.33
C LEU A 164 0.53 7.02 0.33
N TYR A 165 1.05 5.84 0.70
CA TYR A 165 0.33 4.57 0.66
C TYR A 165 -0.20 4.24 -0.76
N GLY A 166 -1.14 3.32 -0.86
CA GLY A 166 -1.83 2.97 -2.11
C GLY A 166 -1.09 1.95 -2.99
N PRO A 167 -1.80 1.36 -3.96
CA PRO A 167 -1.28 0.26 -4.78
C PRO A 167 -0.38 0.72 -5.93
N ALA A 168 -0.57 1.93 -6.46
CA ALA A 168 0.13 2.47 -7.63
C ALA A 168 -0.06 3.98 -7.74
N GLU A 169 0.71 4.63 -8.62
CA GLU A 169 0.59 6.06 -8.99
C GLU A 169 0.66 7.03 -7.81
N THR A 170 1.47 6.69 -6.80
CA THR A 170 1.64 7.50 -5.60
C THR A 170 3.01 8.17 -5.46
N ILE A 171 3.87 8.08 -6.47
CA ILE A 171 5.17 8.77 -6.49
C ILE A 171 4.96 10.30 -6.40
N SER A 172 5.61 10.92 -5.42
CA SER A 172 5.56 12.36 -5.19
C SER A 172 6.70 13.11 -5.88
N SER A 173 6.57 14.44 -5.99
CA SER A 173 7.68 15.29 -6.42
C SER A 173 8.60 15.61 -5.23
N PRO A 174 9.94 15.68 -5.41
CA PRO A 174 10.66 15.62 -6.68
C PRO A 174 11.11 14.22 -7.09
N GLY A 175 10.69 13.18 -6.35
CA GLY A 175 11.02 11.78 -6.66
C GLY A 175 10.54 11.33 -8.03
N CYS A 176 9.55 11.99 -8.61
CA CYS A 176 9.08 11.70 -9.96
C CYS A 176 10.09 12.11 -11.08
N ALA A 177 11.04 13.01 -10.80
CA ALA A 177 11.95 13.57 -11.81
C ALA A 177 12.80 12.48 -12.49
N ALA A 178 13.03 12.60 -13.80
CA ALA A 178 13.68 11.54 -14.59
C ALA A 178 15.14 11.30 -14.15
N SER A 179 15.85 12.39 -13.83
CA SER A 179 17.25 12.35 -13.39
C SER A 179 17.44 11.90 -11.94
N ALA A 180 16.43 12.05 -11.07
CA ALA A 180 16.49 11.64 -9.68
C ALA A 180 16.73 10.12 -9.56
N LEU A 181 17.49 9.69 -8.56
CA LEU A 181 17.52 8.30 -8.09
C LEU A 181 16.51 8.17 -6.95
N THR A 182 15.33 7.65 -7.27
CA THR A 182 14.18 7.64 -6.38
C THR A 182 14.10 6.37 -5.55
N VAL A 183 13.91 6.50 -4.24
CA VAL A 183 14.12 5.42 -3.29
C VAL A 183 12.82 4.99 -2.60
N ALA A 184 12.45 3.72 -2.78
CA ALA A 184 11.40 3.05 -2.00
C ALA A 184 11.93 2.53 -0.66
N ALA A 185 11.03 2.35 0.31
CA ALA A 185 11.34 1.82 1.63
C ALA A 185 10.98 0.34 1.75
N THR A 186 11.93 -0.46 2.23
CA THR A 186 11.72 -1.84 2.66
C THR A 186 12.03 -2.01 4.14
N ASP A 187 11.52 -3.08 4.74
CA ASP A 187 12.07 -3.62 5.97
C ASP A 187 13.28 -4.54 5.68
N LEU A 188 13.94 -5.05 6.73
CA LEU A 188 15.08 -5.96 6.57
C LEU A 188 14.71 -7.35 6.02
N THR A 189 13.43 -7.65 5.82
CA THR A 189 12.94 -8.89 5.18
C THR A 189 12.73 -8.74 3.67
N GLN A 190 13.08 -7.58 3.09
CA GLN A 190 12.78 -7.18 1.71
C GLN A 190 11.30 -6.89 1.43
N THR A 191 10.47 -6.79 2.47
CA THR A 191 9.06 -6.45 2.29
C THR A 191 8.94 -4.94 2.09
N THR A 192 8.25 -4.52 1.04
CA THR A 192 7.96 -3.10 0.81
C THR A 192 7.10 -2.57 1.94
N ALA A 193 7.45 -1.43 2.50
CA ALA A 193 6.61 -0.78 3.50
C ALA A 193 5.26 -0.38 2.87
N ASP A 194 4.14 -0.56 3.59
CA ASP A 194 2.81 -0.22 3.08
C ASP A 194 2.70 1.27 2.71
N PHE A 195 3.35 2.13 3.48
CA PHE A 195 3.41 3.57 3.23
C PHE A 195 4.24 3.95 1.99
N SER A 196 5.20 3.11 1.57
CA SER A 196 6.13 3.46 0.50
C SER A 196 5.36 3.74 -0.78
N SER A 197 5.60 4.90 -1.38
CA SER A 197 4.91 5.27 -2.61
C SER A 197 5.34 4.37 -3.77
N ARG A 198 4.39 4.09 -4.66
CA ARG A 198 4.52 3.11 -5.75
C ARG A 198 4.28 3.79 -7.08
N GLY A 199 5.03 3.35 -8.07
CA GLY A 199 4.86 3.79 -9.44
C GLY A 199 3.65 3.17 -10.15
N PRO A 200 3.55 3.43 -11.46
CA PRO A 200 4.38 4.38 -12.20
C PRO A 200 4.17 5.83 -11.75
N VAL A 201 4.93 6.78 -12.27
CA VAL A 201 4.58 8.21 -12.09
C VAL A 201 3.20 8.46 -12.72
N MET A 202 2.35 9.20 -12.00
CA MET A 202 1.00 9.53 -12.45
C MET A 202 1.04 10.24 -13.81
N SER A 203 0.06 9.95 -14.67
CA SER A 203 -0.14 10.53 -16.00
C SER A 203 0.89 10.14 -17.09
N ASN A 204 2.19 10.25 -16.82
CA ASN A 204 3.23 9.96 -17.82
C ASN A 204 3.72 8.50 -17.81
N HIS A 205 3.34 7.74 -16.78
CA HIS A 205 3.64 6.33 -16.59
C HIS A 205 5.14 5.96 -16.50
N ALA A 206 6.01 6.94 -16.20
CA ALA A 206 7.45 6.72 -16.09
C ALA A 206 7.81 5.75 -14.96
N VAL A 207 8.90 5.00 -15.13
CA VAL A 207 9.37 4.05 -14.12
C VAL A 207 9.98 4.74 -12.92
N LYS A 208 9.26 4.63 -11.81
CA LYS A 208 9.65 4.96 -10.45
C LYS A 208 9.01 3.96 -9.47
N PRO A 209 9.56 3.73 -8.27
CA PRO A 209 10.87 4.19 -7.81
C PRO A 209 12.01 3.52 -8.60
N ASP A 210 13.23 4.03 -8.48
CA ASP A 210 14.39 3.48 -9.19
C ASP A 210 15.04 2.31 -8.45
N ILE A 211 15.07 2.36 -7.11
CA ILE A 211 15.72 1.40 -6.22
C ILE A 211 14.98 1.34 -4.87
N ALA A 212 15.19 0.30 -4.07
CA ALA A 212 14.71 0.20 -2.70
C ALA A 212 15.86 0.14 -1.69
N ALA A 213 15.63 0.59 -0.47
CA ALA A 213 16.57 0.46 0.65
C ALA A 213 15.83 0.36 1.99
N PRO A 214 16.50 -0.10 3.07
CA PRO A 214 15.90 -0.15 4.39
C PRO A 214 15.39 1.21 4.86
N GLY A 215 14.10 1.30 5.17
CA GLY A 215 13.43 2.51 5.62
C GLY A 215 12.40 2.29 6.73
N VAL A 216 12.34 1.10 7.32
CA VAL A 216 11.44 0.77 8.42
C VAL A 216 12.25 0.60 9.71
N ASP A 217 11.83 1.32 10.75
CA ASP A 217 12.36 1.31 12.11
C ASP A 217 13.87 1.61 12.16
N ILE A 218 14.36 2.58 11.41
CA ILE A 218 15.79 2.90 11.35
C ILE A 218 16.19 3.74 12.58
N THR A 219 17.05 3.17 13.44
CA THR A 219 17.66 3.89 14.58
C THR A 219 18.82 4.77 14.12
N ALA A 220 18.70 6.09 14.21
CA ALA A 220 19.80 7.02 13.90
C ALA A 220 19.84 8.19 14.88
N ALA A 221 20.75 9.15 14.69
CA ALA A 221 21.01 10.23 15.63
C ALA A 221 19.74 11.05 15.90
N ARG A 222 19.52 11.37 17.18
CA ARG A 222 18.42 12.23 17.64
C ARG A 222 18.96 13.64 17.86
N ALA A 223 18.34 14.66 17.27
CA ALA A 223 18.69 16.05 17.54
C ALA A 223 18.60 16.37 19.05
N GLY A 224 19.63 17.03 19.59
CA GLY A 224 19.80 17.29 21.02
C GLY A 224 20.09 16.04 21.87
N GLY A 225 20.05 14.85 21.30
CA GLY A 225 20.26 13.58 21.98
C GLY A 225 21.73 13.35 22.33
N ARG A 226 22.00 12.92 23.56
CA ARG A 226 23.35 12.55 24.03
C ARG A 226 23.25 11.33 24.95
N GLY A 227 24.35 10.60 25.12
CA GLY A 227 24.39 9.40 25.98
C GLY A 227 23.31 8.40 25.60
N ASP A 228 22.52 7.97 26.58
CA ASP A 228 21.44 6.98 26.40
C ASP A 228 20.28 7.48 25.52
N SER A 229 20.18 8.80 25.28
CA SER A 229 19.16 9.43 24.43
C SER A 229 19.67 9.84 23.05
N ALA A 230 20.89 9.43 22.68
CA ALA A 230 21.56 9.84 21.44
C ALA A 230 20.82 9.39 20.16
N TYR A 231 19.88 8.45 20.27
CA TYR A 231 19.25 7.85 19.09
C TYR A 231 17.73 7.82 19.17
N ILE A 232 17.10 7.73 18.00
CA ILE A 232 15.65 7.59 17.82
C ILE A 232 15.35 6.73 16.59
N ASP A 233 14.26 5.98 16.64
CA ASP A 233 13.78 5.15 15.53
C ASP A 233 12.80 5.96 14.68
N MET A 234 12.98 5.89 13.36
CA MET A 234 12.07 6.51 12.39
C MET A 234 11.79 5.57 11.22
N SER A 235 10.60 5.70 10.64
CA SER A 235 10.15 4.94 9.49
C SER A 235 9.73 5.88 8.36
N GLY A 236 10.20 5.61 7.14
CA GLY A 236 9.87 6.39 5.95
C GLY A 236 10.79 6.09 4.78
N THR A 237 10.34 6.42 3.57
CA THR A 237 11.24 6.56 2.40
C THR A 237 12.34 7.59 2.66
N SER A 238 12.09 8.53 3.57
CA SER A 238 13.07 9.45 4.15
C SER A 238 14.26 8.78 4.83
N MET A 239 14.12 7.58 5.39
CA MET A 239 15.20 6.83 6.03
C MET A 239 15.89 5.89 5.03
N ALA A 240 15.19 5.43 3.99
CA ALA A 240 15.78 4.66 2.89
C ALA A 240 16.69 5.52 2.00
N THR A 241 16.28 6.75 1.71
CA THR A 241 17.01 7.73 0.88
C THR A 241 18.47 7.95 1.32
N PRO A 242 18.77 8.25 2.59
CA PRO A 242 20.15 8.47 3.05
C PRO A 242 21.03 7.21 2.99
N HIS A 243 20.47 6.00 3.05
CA HIS A 243 21.24 4.78 2.79
C HIS A 243 21.80 4.77 1.36
N VAL A 244 20.96 5.13 0.39
CA VAL A 244 21.35 5.20 -1.03
C VAL A 244 22.30 6.38 -1.28
N ALA A 245 22.08 7.52 -0.62
CA ALA A 245 22.99 8.68 -0.73
C ALA A 245 24.40 8.35 -0.19
N GLY A 246 24.50 7.65 0.94
CA GLY A 246 25.80 7.17 1.44
C GLY A 246 26.45 6.15 0.50
N ALA A 247 25.67 5.25 -0.11
CA ALA A 247 26.19 4.33 -1.12
C ALA A 247 26.74 5.06 -2.36
N ALA A 248 26.03 6.10 -2.81
CA ALA A 248 26.49 6.97 -3.89
C ALA A 248 27.81 7.68 -3.53
N ALA A 249 27.96 8.12 -2.28
CA ALA A 249 29.20 8.74 -1.80
C ALA A 249 30.38 7.76 -1.80
N ILE A 250 30.17 6.52 -1.34
CA ILE A 250 31.19 5.45 -1.43
C ILE A 250 31.60 5.18 -2.89
N LEU A 251 30.63 5.10 -3.80
CA LEU A 251 30.93 4.92 -5.23
C LEU A 251 31.71 6.10 -5.81
N LYS A 252 31.37 7.32 -5.44
CA LYS A 252 32.06 8.53 -5.87
C LYS A 252 33.50 8.59 -5.37
N GLN A 253 33.77 8.17 -4.13
CA GLN A 253 35.14 8.02 -3.63
C GLN A 253 35.94 7.04 -4.50
N LYS A 254 35.35 5.89 -4.85
CA LYS A 254 36.00 4.88 -5.68
C LYS A 254 36.22 5.32 -7.12
N HIS A 255 35.28 6.11 -7.63
CA HIS A 255 35.21 6.56 -9.01
C HIS A 255 34.96 8.08 -9.09
N PRO A 256 35.96 8.89 -8.73
CA PRO A 256 35.82 10.35 -8.65
C PRO A 256 35.48 10.99 -10.01
N GLU A 257 35.77 10.31 -11.11
CA GLU A 257 35.45 10.73 -12.48
C GLU A 257 33.96 10.65 -12.84
N LEU A 258 33.18 9.80 -12.17
CA LEU A 258 31.80 9.54 -12.55
C LEU A 258 30.87 10.68 -12.17
N ARG A 259 29.91 10.94 -13.04
CA ARG A 259 28.83 11.91 -12.84
C ARG A 259 27.56 11.21 -12.36
N GLY A 260 26.57 11.98 -11.93
CA GLY A 260 25.37 11.47 -11.29
C GLY A 260 24.61 10.42 -12.10
N ALA A 261 24.47 10.59 -13.42
CA ALA A 261 23.83 9.60 -14.27
C ALA A 261 24.55 8.23 -14.29
N GLU A 262 25.87 8.22 -14.23
CA GLU A 262 26.67 7.00 -14.20
C GLU A 262 26.63 6.34 -12.81
N LEU A 263 26.66 7.15 -11.74
CA LEU A 263 26.44 6.66 -10.37
C LEU A 263 25.05 6.02 -10.22
N LYS A 264 24.00 6.69 -10.72
CA LYS A 264 22.62 6.18 -10.76
C LYS A 264 22.57 4.83 -11.48
N ALA A 265 23.16 4.73 -12.66
CA ALA A 265 23.17 3.49 -13.44
C ALA A 265 23.86 2.34 -12.67
N ILE A 266 25.03 2.57 -12.08
CA ILE A 266 25.74 1.55 -11.30
C ILE A 266 24.88 1.06 -10.13
N LEU A 267 24.33 1.97 -9.33
CA LEU A 267 23.51 1.62 -8.16
C LEU A 267 22.27 0.82 -8.55
N GLN A 268 21.59 1.20 -9.64
CA GLN A 268 20.44 0.45 -10.16
C GLN A 268 20.84 -0.94 -10.67
N ASN A 269 22.02 -1.06 -11.27
CA ASN A 269 22.47 -2.31 -11.85
C ASN A 269 22.98 -3.33 -10.82
N SER A 270 23.43 -2.87 -9.65
CA SER A 270 24.17 -3.66 -8.66
C SER A 270 23.38 -3.94 -7.38
N VAL A 271 22.12 -4.37 -7.50
CA VAL A 271 21.26 -4.69 -6.35
C VAL A 271 21.67 -5.98 -5.64
N ARG A 272 21.25 -6.14 -4.38
CA ARG A 272 21.57 -7.30 -3.52
C ARG A 272 21.06 -8.61 -4.11
N SER A 273 19.81 -8.59 -4.54
CA SER A 273 19.13 -9.66 -5.25
C SER A 273 18.02 -9.03 -6.08
N ALA A 274 17.65 -9.68 -7.20
CA ALA A 274 16.46 -9.27 -7.93
C ALA A 274 15.23 -9.41 -7.01
N SER A 275 14.45 -8.34 -6.88
CA SER A 275 13.25 -8.32 -6.05
C SER A 275 12.16 -9.25 -6.61
N THR A 276 11.37 -9.85 -5.72
CA THR A 276 10.13 -10.56 -6.07
C THR A 276 8.95 -9.59 -6.21
N ALA A 277 9.10 -8.33 -5.81
CA ALA A 277 8.14 -7.26 -6.03
C ALA A 277 8.24 -6.70 -7.46
N GLY A 278 7.18 -6.04 -7.94
CA GLY A 278 7.17 -5.38 -9.24
C GLY A 278 8.19 -4.22 -9.31
N VAL A 279 8.58 -3.80 -10.51
CA VAL A 279 9.49 -2.66 -10.67
C VAL A 279 8.84 -1.37 -10.18
N TYR A 280 7.53 -1.18 -10.36
CA TYR A 280 6.81 -0.04 -9.81
C TYR A 280 6.70 -0.05 -8.28
N GLU A 281 7.11 -1.12 -7.61
CA GLU A 281 7.07 -1.21 -6.15
C GLU A 281 8.45 -0.98 -5.52
N GLN A 282 9.50 -1.61 -6.05
CA GLN A 282 10.86 -1.56 -5.48
C GLN A 282 11.95 -1.14 -6.48
N GLY A 283 11.57 -0.69 -7.68
CA GLY A 283 12.49 -0.41 -8.76
C GLY A 283 13.28 -1.66 -9.17
N VAL A 284 14.59 -1.51 -9.26
CA VAL A 284 15.49 -2.64 -9.55
C VAL A 284 15.63 -3.66 -8.41
N GLY A 285 15.19 -3.30 -7.19
CA GLY A 285 15.35 -4.10 -5.97
C GLY A 285 16.21 -3.39 -4.93
N GLU A 286 16.67 -4.16 -3.94
CA GLU A 286 17.37 -3.58 -2.78
C GLU A 286 18.82 -3.18 -3.07
N LEU A 287 19.20 -2.03 -2.53
CA LEU A 287 20.57 -1.53 -2.49
C LEU A 287 21.59 -2.59 -2.02
N SER A 288 22.71 -2.66 -2.73
CA SER A 288 23.90 -3.39 -2.29
C SER A 288 25.16 -2.60 -2.59
N VAL A 289 25.74 -1.99 -1.56
CA VAL A 289 27.01 -1.27 -1.62
C VAL A 289 28.15 -2.21 -2.02
N SER A 290 28.15 -3.44 -1.49
CA SER A 290 29.18 -4.45 -1.77
C SER A 290 29.17 -4.92 -3.23
N ASN A 291 27.99 -5.08 -3.82
CA ASN A 291 27.87 -5.35 -5.26
C ASN A 291 28.28 -4.11 -6.07
N ALA A 292 27.84 -2.92 -5.67
CA ALA A 292 28.13 -1.67 -6.37
C ALA A 292 29.64 -1.41 -6.49
N ILE A 293 30.41 -1.55 -5.41
CA ILE A 293 31.86 -1.32 -5.44
C ILE A 293 32.62 -2.41 -6.21
N THR A 294 32.01 -3.55 -6.51
CA THR A 294 32.64 -4.63 -7.31
C THR A 294 32.05 -4.76 -8.72
N GLN A 295 31.07 -3.92 -9.06
CA GLN A 295 30.38 -3.96 -10.34
C GLN A 295 31.32 -3.58 -11.49
N GLN A 296 31.55 -4.52 -12.40
CA GLN A 296 32.41 -4.33 -13.58
C GLN A 296 31.61 -4.12 -14.86
N VAL A 297 30.45 -4.77 -14.96
CA VAL A 297 29.54 -4.62 -16.10
C VAL A 297 28.41 -3.69 -15.72
N THR A 298 28.19 -2.66 -16.53
CA THR A 298 27.06 -1.73 -16.38
C THR A 298 26.13 -1.89 -17.56
N GLY A 299 24.83 -1.82 -17.31
CA GLY A 299 23.77 -1.78 -18.32
C GLY A 299 23.20 -0.37 -18.44
N PRO A 300 22.11 -0.20 -19.20
CA PRO A 300 21.35 1.03 -19.12
C PRO A 300 20.71 1.15 -17.72
N ALA A 301 20.52 2.40 -17.30
CA ALA A 301 19.63 2.77 -16.20
C ALA A 301 18.15 2.50 -16.58
N THR A 302 17.21 3.23 -15.99
CA THR A 302 15.79 3.17 -16.34
C THR A 302 15.54 3.33 -17.85
N THR A 303 14.80 2.39 -18.42
CA THR A 303 14.45 2.37 -19.85
C THR A 303 12.94 2.43 -20.03
N ASP A 304 12.40 3.62 -20.27
CA ASP A 304 11.00 3.81 -20.67
C ASP A 304 10.86 3.65 -22.18
N LEU A 305 9.91 2.81 -22.60
CA LEU A 305 9.60 2.55 -24.02
C LEU A 305 8.39 3.36 -24.52
N GLY A 306 7.75 4.12 -23.62
CA GLY A 306 6.62 4.98 -23.94
C GLY A 306 5.29 4.23 -23.97
N THR A 307 4.34 4.81 -24.71
CA THR A 307 2.96 4.32 -24.81
C THR A 307 2.72 3.62 -26.14
N PHE A 308 2.09 2.44 -26.06
CA PHE A 308 1.54 1.70 -27.19
C PHE A 308 0.04 1.96 -27.20
N ALA A 309 -0.41 2.77 -28.16
CA ALA A 309 -1.79 3.24 -28.21
C ALA A 309 -2.74 2.18 -28.78
N TRP A 310 -3.98 2.16 -28.29
CA TRP A 310 -5.00 1.27 -28.83
C TRP A 310 -5.58 1.84 -30.15
N PRO A 311 -5.83 1.01 -31.19
CA PRO A 311 -5.65 -0.44 -31.26
C PRO A 311 -4.21 -0.85 -31.59
N HIS A 312 -3.73 -1.93 -30.97
CA HIS A 312 -2.39 -2.47 -31.24
C HIS A 312 -2.34 -3.19 -32.59
N THR A 313 -1.35 -2.83 -33.40
CA THR A 313 -1.11 -3.38 -34.73
C THR A 313 0.32 -3.89 -34.88
N ALA A 314 0.57 -4.65 -35.95
CA ALA A 314 1.92 -5.14 -36.24
C ALA A 314 2.94 -4.00 -36.49
N ALA A 315 2.47 -2.79 -36.83
CA ALA A 315 3.33 -1.62 -37.01
C ALA A 315 3.88 -1.08 -35.68
N ASP A 316 3.22 -1.38 -34.56
CA ASP A 316 3.62 -0.92 -33.22
C ASP A 316 4.72 -1.80 -32.60
N LYS A 317 5.06 -2.93 -33.23
CA LYS A 317 6.16 -3.78 -32.79
C LYS A 317 7.47 -3.01 -32.84
N THR A 318 8.18 -2.97 -31.71
CA THR A 318 9.43 -2.21 -31.58
C THR A 318 10.56 -3.04 -31.02
N THR A 319 11.79 -2.60 -31.28
CA THR A 319 13.02 -3.20 -30.74
C THR A 319 13.88 -2.11 -30.11
N LYS A 320 14.20 -2.29 -28.83
CA LYS A 320 15.11 -1.41 -28.08
C LYS A 320 16.45 -2.11 -27.85
N GLN A 321 17.55 -1.44 -28.17
CA GLN A 321 18.89 -1.94 -27.88
C GLN A 321 19.29 -1.61 -26.43
N LEU A 322 19.38 -2.63 -25.57
CA LEU A 322 19.94 -2.50 -24.23
C LEU A 322 21.46 -2.66 -24.30
N THR A 323 22.21 -1.58 -24.06
CA THR A 323 23.67 -1.58 -24.23
C THR A 323 24.39 -1.78 -22.90
N TYR A 324 25.24 -2.80 -22.86
CA TYR A 324 26.06 -3.14 -21.70
C TYR A 324 27.52 -2.81 -21.96
N ARG A 325 28.21 -2.31 -20.94
CA ARG A 325 29.62 -1.92 -20.96
C ARG A 325 30.40 -2.75 -19.95
N ASN A 326 31.54 -3.28 -20.37
CA ASN A 326 32.47 -4.01 -19.52
C ASN A 326 33.74 -3.19 -19.32
N THR A 327 34.01 -2.74 -18.09
CA THR A 327 35.24 -2.01 -17.74
C THR A 327 36.40 -2.94 -17.39
N GLY A 328 36.18 -4.25 -17.44
CA GLY A 328 37.14 -5.29 -17.14
C GLY A 328 38.18 -5.53 -18.22
N LYS A 329 39.19 -6.33 -17.83
CA LYS A 329 40.29 -6.76 -18.68
C LYS A 329 40.00 -8.03 -19.48
N GLU A 330 38.95 -8.76 -19.11
CA GLU A 330 38.52 -10.00 -19.76
C GLU A 330 37.11 -9.83 -20.33
N PRO A 331 36.77 -10.53 -21.43
CA PRO A 331 35.41 -10.57 -21.94
C PRO A 331 34.44 -11.17 -20.91
N VAL A 332 33.22 -10.63 -20.82
CA VAL A 332 32.15 -11.15 -19.96
C VAL A 332 31.00 -11.63 -20.82
N THR A 333 30.47 -12.82 -20.53
CA THR A 333 29.27 -13.33 -21.20
C THR A 333 28.09 -13.28 -20.25
N LEU A 334 27.02 -12.61 -20.69
CA LEU A 334 25.76 -12.45 -19.96
C LEU A 334 24.70 -13.41 -20.50
N LYS A 335 23.90 -13.96 -19.59
CA LYS A 335 22.63 -14.66 -19.86
C LYS A 335 21.48 -13.81 -19.34
N PHE A 336 20.35 -13.80 -20.05
CA PHE A 336 19.24 -12.90 -19.73
C PHE A 336 17.99 -13.63 -19.27
N ALA A 337 17.34 -13.05 -18.26
CA ALA A 337 15.99 -13.37 -17.83
C ALA A 337 15.16 -12.08 -17.77
N VAL A 338 13.84 -12.20 -17.93
CA VAL A 338 12.90 -11.09 -17.77
C VAL A 338 11.76 -11.50 -16.84
N ASP A 339 11.50 -10.69 -15.82
CA ASP A 339 10.26 -10.70 -15.05
C ASP A 339 9.42 -9.52 -15.51
N ALA A 340 8.43 -9.78 -16.37
CA ALA A 340 7.52 -8.79 -16.92
C ALA A 340 6.14 -8.95 -16.29
N ARG A 341 5.58 -7.86 -15.78
CA ARG A 341 4.31 -7.83 -15.07
C ARG A 341 3.38 -6.75 -15.64
N GLY A 342 2.10 -7.10 -15.76
CA GLY A 342 1.05 -6.17 -16.17
C GLY A 342 0.57 -5.28 -15.04
N ASN A 343 -0.44 -4.47 -15.33
CA ASN A 343 -0.98 -3.47 -14.41
C ASN A 343 -1.48 -4.06 -13.08
N ASN A 344 -2.05 -5.25 -13.10
CA ASN A 344 -2.48 -5.98 -11.90
C ASN A 344 -1.36 -6.78 -11.20
N GLY A 345 -0.09 -6.58 -11.59
CA GLY A 345 1.07 -7.25 -11.00
C GLY A 345 1.29 -8.70 -11.43
N LYS A 346 0.41 -9.28 -12.27
CA LYS A 346 0.58 -10.66 -12.77
C LYS A 346 1.57 -10.72 -13.93
N THR A 347 2.22 -11.87 -14.09
CA THR A 347 3.21 -12.13 -15.14
C THR A 347 2.61 -12.01 -16.54
N LEU A 348 3.34 -11.34 -17.44
CA LEU A 348 2.99 -11.19 -18.84
C LEU A 348 3.43 -12.40 -19.68
N PRO A 349 2.74 -12.68 -20.81
CA PRO A 349 3.22 -13.65 -21.78
C PRO A 349 4.60 -13.28 -22.33
N ARG A 350 5.53 -14.26 -22.38
CA ARG A 350 6.89 -14.07 -22.92
C ARG A 350 6.94 -13.60 -24.37
N ALA A 351 5.86 -13.79 -25.13
CA ALA A 351 5.77 -13.30 -26.51
C ALA A 351 5.67 -11.77 -26.58
N LEU A 352 5.14 -11.12 -25.54
CA LEU A 352 4.96 -9.67 -25.50
C LEU A 352 6.30 -8.95 -25.31
N ILE A 353 7.16 -9.46 -24.42
CA ILE A 353 8.52 -8.95 -24.19
C ILE A 353 9.51 -10.10 -24.33
N SER A 354 10.36 -10.04 -25.35
CA SER A 354 11.32 -11.09 -25.68
C SER A 354 12.70 -10.53 -26.04
N PHE A 355 13.71 -11.39 -26.05
CA PHE A 355 15.08 -11.02 -26.43
C PHE A 355 15.42 -11.54 -27.82
N GLY A 356 16.19 -10.75 -28.59
CA GLY A 356 16.74 -11.17 -29.87
C GLY A 356 17.83 -12.25 -29.76
N SER A 357 18.43 -12.42 -28.59
CA SER A 357 19.37 -13.50 -28.27
C SER A 357 19.24 -13.93 -26.81
N SER A 358 19.65 -15.16 -26.49
CA SER A 358 19.64 -15.68 -25.10
C SER A 358 20.91 -15.35 -24.32
N SER A 359 21.97 -14.91 -25.02
CA SER A 359 23.23 -14.49 -24.43
C SER A 359 23.88 -13.34 -25.20
N LEU A 360 24.81 -12.66 -24.55
CA LEU A 360 25.60 -11.55 -25.10
C LEU A 360 27.02 -11.61 -24.53
N THR A 361 28.04 -11.62 -25.38
CA THR A 361 29.44 -11.49 -24.96
C THR A 361 29.90 -10.06 -25.17
N ILE A 362 30.35 -9.43 -24.09
CA ILE A 362 30.87 -8.05 -24.08
C ILE A 362 32.40 -8.12 -24.03
N PRO A 363 33.12 -7.55 -25.01
CA PRO A 363 34.57 -7.56 -25.01
C PRO A 363 35.13 -6.78 -23.81
N ALA A 364 36.36 -7.12 -23.39
CA ALA A 364 37.11 -6.36 -22.40
C ALA A 364 37.22 -4.88 -22.81
N GLY A 365 36.92 -3.97 -21.87
CA GLY A 365 36.93 -2.52 -22.11
C GLY A 365 35.88 -2.01 -23.11
N GLY A 366 34.99 -2.86 -23.63
CA GLY A 366 34.07 -2.50 -24.71
C GLY A 366 32.60 -2.60 -24.33
N THR A 367 31.74 -2.53 -25.35
CA THR A 367 30.29 -2.55 -25.22
C THR A 367 29.66 -3.57 -26.16
N ALA A 368 28.49 -4.08 -25.80
CA ALA A 368 27.64 -4.87 -26.70
C ALA A 368 26.16 -4.62 -26.36
N SER A 369 25.26 -4.86 -27.31
CA SER A 369 23.84 -4.55 -27.13
C SER A 369 22.95 -5.78 -27.30
N LEU A 370 21.97 -5.92 -26.41
CA LEU A 370 20.89 -6.91 -26.48
C LEU A 370 19.64 -6.28 -27.11
N PRO A 371 19.08 -6.85 -28.19
CA PRO A 371 17.78 -6.43 -28.70
C PRO A 371 16.65 -6.91 -27.76
N LEU A 372 15.90 -5.97 -27.19
CA LEU A 372 14.64 -6.20 -26.47
C LEU A 372 13.48 -5.92 -27.42
N VAL A 373 12.70 -6.95 -27.75
CA VAL A 373 11.57 -6.85 -28.67
C VAL A 373 10.28 -6.75 -27.86
N VAL A 374 9.46 -5.75 -28.18
CA VAL A 374 8.11 -5.59 -27.65
C VAL A 374 7.08 -5.80 -28.76
N ASP A 375 6.16 -6.72 -28.56
CA ASP A 375 5.08 -7.06 -29.48
C ASP A 375 3.71 -6.78 -28.82
N PRO A 376 3.15 -5.57 -28.99
CA PRO A 376 1.89 -5.17 -28.34
C PRO A 376 0.66 -5.87 -28.92
N THR A 377 0.81 -6.62 -30.02
CA THR A 377 -0.30 -7.37 -30.64
C THR A 377 -0.64 -8.67 -29.91
N VAL A 378 0.21 -9.09 -28.97
CA VAL A 378 -0.01 -10.26 -28.14
C VAL A 378 -1.21 -10.00 -27.23
N SER A 379 -2.28 -10.79 -27.41
CA SER A 379 -3.47 -10.70 -26.56
C SER A 379 -3.14 -11.04 -25.11
N VAL A 380 -3.60 -10.19 -24.20
CA VAL A 380 -3.49 -10.36 -22.75
C VAL A 380 -4.86 -10.21 -22.09
N ASP A 381 -5.00 -10.71 -20.86
CA ASP A 381 -6.18 -10.49 -20.03
C ASP A 381 -6.37 -8.99 -19.74
N TYR A 382 -7.62 -8.53 -19.56
CA TYR A 382 -7.93 -7.11 -19.39
C TYR A 382 -7.13 -6.42 -18.27
N GLY A 383 -6.94 -7.09 -17.14
CA GLY A 383 -6.20 -6.56 -16.00
C GLY A 383 -4.68 -6.42 -16.21
N LEU A 384 -4.15 -6.95 -17.31
CA LEU A 384 -2.74 -6.81 -17.66
C LEU A 384 -2.45 -5.52 -18.46
N TYR A 385 -3.45 -4.95 -19.16
CA TYR A 385 -3.31 -3.67 -19.86
C TYR A 385 -3.15 -2.51 -18.87
N GLY A 386 -2.46 -1.44 -19.30
CA GLY A 386 -2.05 -0.31 -18.48
C GLY A 386 -0.54 -0.27 -18.31
N ALA A 387 -0.08 0.07 -17.10
CA ALA A 387 1.34 0.18 -16.81
C ALA A 387 1.98 -1.20 -16.77
N ILE A 388 2.97 -1.43 -17.63
CA ILE A 388 3.74 -2.66 -17.72
C ILE A 388 5.16 -2.40 -17.22
N SER A 389 5.59 -3.25 -16.31
CA SER A 389 6.91 -3.18 -15.72
C SER A 389 7.69 -4.46 -16.02
N ALA A 390 8.95 -4.34 -16.45
CA ALA A 390 9.80 -5.47 -16.73
C ALA A 390 11.18 -5.31 -16.11
N ARG A 391 11.60 -6.32 -15.36
CA ARG A 391 12.94 -6.42 -14.79
C ARG A 391 13.78 -7.35 -15.65
N VAL A 392 14.73 -6.79 -16.39
CA VAL A 392 15.72 -7.56 -17.15
C VAL A 392 16.90 -7.85 -16.23
N VAL A 393 17.16 -9.13 -15.98
CA VAL A 393 18.28 -9.60 -15.16
C VAL A 393 19.30 -10.24 -16.09
N ALA A 394 20.48 -9.64 -16.19
CA ALA A 394 21.61 -10.20 -16.91
C ALA A 394 22.59 -10.82 -15.92
N THR A 395 22.90 -12.10 -16.06
CA THR A 395 23.80 -12.85 -15.16
C THR A 395 25.09 -13.19 -15.89
N SER A 396 26.23 -12.78 -15.33
CA SER A 396 27.55 -13.14 -15.85
C SER A 396 27.90 -14.60 -15.54
N ASN A 397 28.92 -15.12 -16.23
CA ASN A 397 29.45 -16.47 -16.04
C ASN A 397 29.98 -16.75 -14.62
N ASP A 398 30.33 -15.72 -13.85
CA ASP A 398 30.74 -15.81 -12.45
C ASP A 398 29.61 -15.51 -11.44
N GLY A 399 28.37 -15.37 -11.93
CA GLY A 399 27.17 -15.25 -11.10
C GLY A 399 26.80 -13.83 -10.67
N ARG A 400 27.58 -12.80 -11.04
CA ARG A 400 27.16 -11.40 -10.80
C ARG A 400 25.97 -11.04 -11.69
N THR A 401 25.15 -10.09 -11.21
CA THR A 401 23.97 -9.65 -11.93
C THR A 401 24.07 -8.18 -12.34
N VAL A 402 23.38 -7.84 -13.43
CA VAL A 402 23.11 -6.47 -13.89
C VAL A 402 21.61 -6.39 -14.08
N VAL A 403 20.95 -5.53 -13.30
CA VAL A 403 19.49 -5.37 -13.36
C VAL A 403 19.14 -4.09 -14.11
N THR A 404 18.26 -4.20 -15.10
CA THR A 404 17.74 -3.07 -15.88
C THR A 404 16.21 -3.03 -15.73
N PRO A 405 15.63 -1.94 -15.21
CA PRO A 405 14.20 -1.77 -15.16
C PRO A 405 13.71 -1.18 -16.49
N VAL A 406 12.62 -1.74 -17.00
CA VAL A 406 11.97 -1.34 -18.25
C VAL A 406 10.51 -1.04 -17.95
N GLY A 407 10.01 0.08 -18.48
CA GLY A 407 8.60 0.46 -18.38
C GLY A 407 7.98 0.72 -19.74
N LEU A 408 6.69 0.44 -19.84
CA LEU A 408 5.88 0.85 -20.97
C LEU A 408 4.41 0.94 -20.56
N TYR A 409 3.64 1.72 -21.30
CA TYR A 409 2.19 1.75 -21.15
C TYR A 409 1.53 1.04 -22.33
N LEU A 410 0.78 -0.03 -22.05
CA LEU A 410 0.00 -0.74 -23.06
C LEU A 410 -1.45 -0.31 -22.92
N GLU A 411 -1.89 0.61 -23.78
CA GLU A 411 -3.20 1.24 -23.65
C GLU A 411 -4.33 0.20 -23.77
N PRO A 412 -5.25 0.12 -22.79
CA PRO A 412 -6.42 -0.73 -22.92
C PRO A 412 -7.39 -0.16 -23.95
N GLN A 413 -8.24 -1.02 -24.52
CA GLN A 413 -9.45 -0.54 -25.19
C GLN A 413 -10.34 0.20 -24.18
N TYR A 414 -10.91 1.33 -24.58
CA TYR A 414 -11.99 1.98 -23.84
C TYR A 414 -13.33 1.88 -24.57
N VAL A 415 -14.40 1.92 -23.79
CA VAL A 415 -15.79 1.79 -24.25
C VAL A 415 -16.68 2.78 -23.49
N ASP A 416 -17.68 3.32 -24.18
CA ASP A 416 -18.65 4.22 -23.56
C ASP A 416 -19.85 3.42 -23.04
N VAL A 417 -20.08 3.48 -21.74
CA VAL A 417 -21.21 2.81 -21.09
C VAL A 417 -22.16 3.84 -20.52
N THR A 418 -23.38 3.84 -21.05
CA THR A 418 -24.46 4.73 -20.58
C THR A 418 -25.31 4.00 -19.55
N PHE A 419 -25.37 4.54 -18.34
CA PHE A 419 -26.18 4.04 -17.25
C PHE A 419 -27.48 4.82 -17.14
N LYS A 420 -28.60 4.10 -17.13
CA LYS A 420 -29.95 4.63 -16.93
C LYS A 420 -30.53 4.05 -15.65
N LEU A 421 -30.69 4.86 -14.62
CA LEU A 421 -31.32 4.44 -13.37
C LEU A 421 -32.73 5.01 -13.33
N ILE A 422 -33.73 4.14 -13.11
CA ILE A 422 -35.14 4.52 -13.05
C ILE A 422 -35.66 4.17 -11.66
N ASP A 423 -36.28 5.15 -11.00
CA ASP A 423 -36.86 4.98 -9.66
C ASP A 423 -38.17 4.17 -9.68
N ARG A 424 -38.74 3.88 -8.50
CA ARG A 424 -39.99 3.12 -8.40
C ARG A 424 -41.21 3.86 -8.98
N ASN A 425 -41.13 5.19 -9.14
CA ASN A 425 -42.15 6.03 -9.76
C ASN A 425 -42.04 6.07 -11.30
N GLY A 426 -41.02 5.42 -11.87
CA GLY A 426 -40.76 5.42 -13.32
C GLY A 426 -40.07 6.69 -13.82
N LYS A 427 -39.54 7.53 -12.91
CA LYS A 427 -38.77 8.72 -13.25
C LYS A 427 -37.27 8.38 -13.29
N PRO A 428 -36.45 9.13 -14.04
CA PRO A 428 -35.01 9.06 -13.90
C PRO A 428 -34.61 9.25 -12.43
N ALA A 429 -33.73 8.39 -11.94
CA ALA A 429 -33.32 8.41 -10.54
C ALA A 429 -32.60 9.72 -10.21
N SER A 430 -32.90 10.25 -9.03
CA SER A 430 -32.36 11.49 -8.50
C SER A 430 -32.05 11.31 -7.00
N SER A 431 -31.76 12.41 -6.28
CA SER A 431 -31.47 12.39 -4.85
C SER A 431 -30.18 11.62 -4.51
N ILE A 432 -30.11 11.01 -3.32
CA ILE A 432 -28.96 10.24 -2.80
C ILE A 432 -28.74 8.88 -3.49
N THR A 433 -29.26 8.72 -4.72
CA THR A 433 -29.02 7.55 -5.58
C THR A 433 -27.55 7.49 -5.96
N ALA A 434 -26.97 6.28 -5.92
CA ALA A 434 -25.60 6.06 -6.35
C ALA A 434 -25.45 4.72 -7.10
N LEU A 435 -24.55 4.71 -8.06
CA LEU A 435 -24.02 3.52 -8.71
C LEU A 435 -22.54 3.37 -8.37
N ASP A 436 -22.19 2.25 -7.77
CA ASP A 436 -20.81 1.82 -7.62
C ASP A 436 -20.37 1.04 -8.85
N VAL A 437 -19.30 1.52 -9.49
CA VAL A 437 -18.66 0.91 -10.66
C VAL A 437 -17.28 0.45 -10.25
N PHE A 438 -17.09 -0.86 -10.11
CA PHE A 438 -15.83 -1.45 -9.67
C PHE A 438 -15.19 -2.26 -10.79
N ASP A 439 -14.12 -1.76 -11.38
CA ASP A 439 -13.25 -2.53 -12.26
C ASP A 439 -12.51 -3.58 -11.41
N THR A 440 -12.91 -4.83 -11.60
CA THR A 440 -12.37 -5.96 -10.84
C THR A 440 -11.08 -6.51 -11.43
N ASP A 441 -10.70 -6.09 -12.65
CA ASP A 441 -9.48 -6.50 -13.32
C ASP A 441 -8.30 -5.59 -12.97
N SER A 442 -8.53 -4.28 -12.84
CA SER A 442 -7.52 -3.29 -12.43
C SER A 442 -7.61 -2.86 -10.96
N ILE A 443 -8.65 -3.29 -10.23
CA ILE A 443 -8.93 -2.89 -8.85
C ILE A 443 -9.09 -1.36 -8.74
N ALA A 444 -10.01 -0.82 -9.52
CA ALA A 444 -10.35 0.61 -9.50
C ALA A 444 -11.86 0.78 -9.32
N ALA A 445 -12.27 1.65 -8.39
CA ALA A 445 -13.69 1.88 -8.09
C ALA A 445 -14.05 3.36 -8.19
N GLN A 446 -15.25 3.63 -8.69
CA GLN A 446 -15.84 4.97 -8.69
C GLN A 446 -17.32 4.89 -8.31
N ARG A 447 -17.78 5.92 -7.58
CA ARG A 447 -19.19 6.07 -7.20
C ARG A 447 -19.80 7.21 -7.99
N ILE A 448 -20.86 6.90 -8.73
CA ILE A 448 -21.53 7.83 -9.64
C ILE A 448 -22.88 8.24 -9.04
N GLY A 449 -23.06 9.55 -8.84
CA GLY A 449 -24.34 10.15 -8.47
C GLY A 449 -25.24 10.39 -9.68
N PHE A 450 -26.55 10.44 -9.46
CA PHE A 450 -27.54 10.69 -10.50
C PHE A 450 -28.44 11.86 -10.12
N GLU A 451 -28.56 12.84 -11.01
CA GLU A 451 -29.38 14.05 -10.82
C GLU A 451 -30.55 14.09 -11.81
N GLY A 452 -31.27 12.97 -11.97
CA GLY A 452 -32.41 12.88 -12.89
C GLY A 452 -32.03 12.77 -14.37
N ALA A 453 -30.77 12.45 -14.66
CA ALA A 453 -30.26 12.26 -16.01
C ALA A 453 -29.37 11.01 -16.11
N ASP A 454 -29.35 10.42 -17.30
CA ASP A 454 -28.45 9.30 -17.63
C ASP A 454 -26.98 9.73 -17.51
N GLN A 455 -26.10 8.79 -17.17
CA GLN A 455 -24.66 9.03 -17.03
C GLN A 455 -23.90 8.17 -18.03
N THR A 456 -23.05 8.77 -18.86
CA THR A 456 -22.15 8.04 -19.77
C THR A 456 -20.74 8.07 -19.21
N LEU A 457 -20.17 6.89 -18.95
CA LEU A 457 -18.81 6.74 -18.47
C LEU A 457 -17.92 6.18 -19.56
N HIS A 458 -16.71 6.75 -19.69
CA HIS A 458 -15.65 6.21 -20.53
C HIS A 458 -14.84 5.20 -19.70
N LEU A 459 -15.08 3.91 -19.93
CA LEU A 459 -14.56 2.82 -19.09
C LEU A 459 -13.59 1.96 -19.89
N ARG A 460 -12.58 1.40 -19.22
CA ARG A 460 -11.72 0.37 -19.82
C ARG A 460 -12.57 -0.85 -20.16
N ALA A 461 -12.29 -1.49 -21.29
CA ALA A 461 -12.83 -2.82 -21.54
C ALA A 461 -12.31 -3.78 -20.47
N GLY A 462 -13.19 -4.58 -19.87
CA GLY A 462 -12.84 -5.38 -18.71
C GLY A 462 -14.04 -5.92 -17.96
N THR A 463 -13.77 -6.54 -16.81
CA THR A 463 -14.77 -7.15 -15.94
C THR A 463 -15.08 -6.24 -14.76
N TYR A 464 -16.35 -5.91 -14.59
CA TYR A 464 -16.82 -4.99 -13.57
C TYR A 464 -17.79 -5.66 -12.61
N SER A 465 -17.83 -5.15 -11.38
CA SER A 465 -18.95 -5.31 -10.45
C SER A 465 -19.71 -3.99 -10.39
N LEU A 466 -21.01 -4.05 -10.64
CA LEU A 466 -21.90 -2.89 -10.66
C LEU A 466 -22.94 -3.05 -9.56
N ALA A 467 -23.11 -2.02 -8.73
CA ALA A 467 -24.08 -2.04 -7.64
C ALA A 467 -24.76 -0.67 -7.51
N ALA A 468 -26.06 -0.61 -7.78
CA ALA A 468 -26.88 0.58 -7.65
C ALA A 468 -27.78 0.50 -6.42
N ILE A 469 -27.77 1.56 -5.61
CA ILE A 469 -28.81 1.81 -4.61
C ILE A 469 -29.63 2.99 -5.08
N ILE A 470 -30.85 2.71 -5.56
CA ILE A 470 -31.76 3.69 -6.16
C ILE A 470 -32.74 4.16 -5.09
N ALA A 471 -32.75 5.46 -4.81
CA ALA A 471 -33.71 6.10 -3.93
C ALA A 471 -34.98 6.47 -4.71
N THR A 472 -36.15 6.24 -4.12
CA THR A 472 -37.43 6.76 -4.64
C THR A 472 -38.05 7.71 -3.62
N GLY A 473 -38.40 8.91 -4.08
CA GLY A 473 -39.08 9.93 -3.28
C GLY A 473 -40.60 9.78 -3.23
N ASP A 474 -41.20 10.26 -2.15
CA ASP A 474 -42.63 10.51 -2.04
C ASP A 474 -43.06 11.76 -2.85
N ALA A 475 -44.33 12.17 -2.72
CA ALA A 475 -44.86 13.34 -3.40
C ALA A 475 -44.15 14.65 -3.02
N ASP A 476 -43.54 14.71 -1.83
CA ASP A 476 -42.81 15.87 -1.32
C ASP A 476 -41.31 15.82 -1.68
N GLY A 477 -40.89 14.80 -2.44
CA GLY A 477 -39.51 14.62 -2.91
C GLY A 477 -38.58 14.02 -1.85
N LEU A 478 -39.11 13.55 -0.72
CA LEU A 478 -38.33 12.97 0.35
C LEU A 478 -38.28 11.45 0.20
N VAL A 479 -37.12 10.84 0.46
CA VAL A 479 -36.92 9.40 0.20
C VAL A 479 -37.89 8.55 1.03
N GLU A 480 -38.63 7.66 0.36
CA GLU A 480 -39.56 6.73 0.99
C GLU A 480 -39.22 5.26 0.73
N SER A 481 -38.37 4.95 -0.25
CA SER A 481 -37.88 3.59 -0.48
C SER A 481 -36.51 3.53 -1.15
N TYR A 482 -35.84 2.39 -0.99
CA TYR A 482 -34.59 2.06 -1.69
C TYR A 482 -34.75 0.78 -2.49
N ALA A 483 -34.10 0.72 -3.66
CA ALA A 483 -33.95 -0.51 -4.44
C ALA A 483 -32.48 -0.82 -4.69
N PHE A 484 -32.06 -2.06 -4.43
CA PHE A 484 -30.77 -2.58 -4.87
C PHE A 484 -30.92 -3.26 -6.23
N LEU A 485 -30.15 -2.83 -7.22
CA LEU A 485 -29.99 -3.53 -8.50
C LEU A 485 -28.51 -3.55 -8.85
N GLY A 486 -28.05 -4.59 -9.54
CA GLY A 486 -26.65 -4.67 -9.89
C GLY A 486 -26.27 -5.93 -10.64
N ASP A 487 -25.06 -5.90 -11.17
CA ASP A 487 -24.40 -7.01 -11.83
C ASP A 487 -23.12 -7.34 -11.06
N PRO A 488 -23.11 -8.41 -10.25
CA PRO A 488 -21.95 -8.77 -9.45
C PRO A 488 -20.69 -9.01 -10.28
N GLU A 489 -20.88 -9.40 -11.55
CA GLU A 489 -19.83 -9.62 -12.54
C GLU A 489 -20.40 -9.43 -13.96
N ILE A 490 -19.90 -8.44 -14.68
CA ILE A 490 -20.25 -8.14 -16.09
C ILE A 490 -18.98 -7.79 -16.87
N THR A 491 -18.88 -8.24 -18.13
CA THR A 491 -17.77 -7.87 -19.01
C THR A 491 -18.22 -6.80 -20.00
N LEU A 492 -17.49 -5.70 -20.04
CA LEU A 492 -17.73 -4.55 -20.92
C LEU A 492 -16.67 -4.58 -22.04
N THR A 493 -17.10 -4.72 -23.31
CA THR A 493 -16.19 -4.87 -24.47
C THR A 493 -16.57 -4.01 -25.67
N LYS A 494 -17.69 -3.29 -25.57
CA LYS A 494 -18.20 -2.39 -26.60
C LYS A 494 -19.10 -1.35 -25.96
N ASN A 495 -19.39 -0.28 -26.69
CA ASN A 495 -20.33 0.73 -26.23
C ASN A 495 -21.70 0.09 -26.00
N LEU A 496 -22.32 0.37 -24.85
CA LEU A 496 -23.65 -0.14 -24.52
C LEU A 496 -24.43 0.75 -23.55
N THR A 497 -25.70 0.45 -23.38
CA THR A 497 -26.57 1.05 -22.37
C THR A 497 -26.98 0.01 -21.36
N ILE A 498 -26.77 0.28 -20.07
CA ILE A 498 -27.23 -0.54 -18.95
C ILE A 498 -28.36 0.21 -18.24
N THR A 499 -29.50 -0.46 -18.07
CA THR A 499 -30.67 0.13 -17.40
C THR A 499 -30.98 -0.63 -16.12
N TYR A 500 -30.97 0.07 -14.99
CA TYR A 500 -31.47 -0.44 -13.72
C TYR A 500 -32.82 0.21 -13.42
N ASP A 501 -33.89 -0.56 -13.63
CA ASP A 501 -35.25 -0.15 -13.37
C ASP A 501 -35.72 -0.70 -12.03
N ALA A 502 -35.80 0.17 -11.02
CA ALA A 502 -36.20 -0.20 -9.66
C ALA A 502 -37.58 -0.85 -9.60
N ARG A 503 -38.45 -0.63 -10.60
CA ARG A 503 -39.79 -1.23 -10.65
C ARG A 503 -39.77 -2.74 -10.88
N THR A 504 -38.66 -3.27 -11.33
CA THR A 504 -38.45 -4.72 -11.52
C THR A 504 -38.01 -5.42 -10.24
N ALA A 505 -37.55 -4.68 -9.22
CA ALA A 505 -37.09 -5.24 -7.96
C ALA A 505 -38.26 -5.71 -7.07
N ALA A 506 -38.05 -6.82 -6.37
CA ALA A 506 -39.05 -7.39 -5.47
C ALA A 506 -38.94 -6.75 -4.09
N GLU A 507 -40.08 -6.47 -3.45
CA GLU A 507 -40.10 -5.95 -2.08
C GLU A 507 -39.54 -6.99 -1.10
N ALA A 508 -38.63 -6.57 -0.23
CA ALA A 508 -38.17 -7.36 0.89
C ALA A 508 -39.18 -7.31 2.04
N LYS A 509 -39.64 -8.49 2.45
CA LYS A 509 -40.67 -8.65 3.47
C LYS A 509 -40.17 -9.52 4.59
N VAL A 510 -40.25 -9.00 5.81
CA VAL A 510 -39.94 -9.73 7.02
C VAL A 510 -41.18 -9.81 7.89
N THR A 511 -41.51 -11.02 8.32
CA THR A 511 -42.60 -11.28 9.26
C THR A 511 -42.04 -11.94 10.51
N THR A 512 -42.39 -11.42 11.68
CA THR A 512 -41.97 -11.95 12.98
C THR A 512 -43.08 -12.80 13.60
N GLN A 513 -42.72 -13.73 14.49
CA GLN A 513 -43.69 -14.54 15.24
C GLN A 513 -44.56 -13.69 16.18
N ARG A 514 -43.96 -12.67 16.81
CA ARG A 514 -44.68 -11.72 17.67
C ARG A 514 -45.05 -10.46 16.86
N PRO A 515 -46.14 -9.75 17.22
CA PRO A 515 -46.47 -8.46 16.62
C PRO A 515 -45.32 -7.47 16.76
N THR A 516 -44.98 -6.71 15.72
CA THR A 516 -43.85 -5.78 15.75
C THR A 516 -44.12 -4.51 14.96
N GLU A 517 -43.36 -3.47 15.27
CA GLU A 517 -43.25 -2.23 14.49
C GLU A 517 -41.82 -2.09 13.98
N ARG A 518 -41.67 -1.81 12.68
CA ARG A 518 -40.34 -1.52 12.12
C ARG A 518 -39.83 -0.18 12.66
N LYS A 519 -38.60 -0.18 13.16
CA LYS A 519 -37.90 1.03 13.61
C LYS A 519 -36.85 1.52 12.61
N GLY A 520 -36.29 0.60 11.82
CA GLY A 520 -35.31 0.94 10.80
C GLY A 520 -34.61 -0.29 10.26
N GLY A 521 -33.44 -0.08 9.69
CA GLY A 521 -32.62 -1.14 9.13
C GLY A 521 -31.42 -0.61 8.36
N SER A 522 -30.79 -1.50 7.62
CA SER A 522 -29.72 -1.17 6.69
C SER A 522 -29.81 -2.01 5.43
N LEU A 523 -29.30 -1.46 4.33
CA LEU A 523 -29.08 -2.17 3.08
C LEU A 523 -27.60 -2.05 2.76
N THR A 524 -26.88 -3.15 2.84
CA THR A 524 -25.43 -3.19 2.65
C THR A 524 -25.09 -4.12 1.50
N TYR A 525 -24.14 -3.74 0.67
CA TYR A 525 -23.48 -4.70 -0.21
C TYR A 525 -21.97 -4.68 0.03
N GLY A 526 -21.33 -5.81 -0.22
CA GLY A 526 -19.88 -5.97 -0.23
C GLY A 526 -19.44 -6.76 -1.46
N ARG A 527 -18.33 -6.35 -2.05
CA ARG A 527 -17.62 -7.05 -3.11
C ARG A 527 -16.17 -7.21 -2.67
N VAL A 528 -15.69 -8.45 -2.66
CA VAL A 528 -14.28 -8.75 -2.40
C VAL A 528 -13.66 -9.36 -3.65
N ILE A 529 -12.55 -8.78 -4.10
CA ILE A 529 -11.70 -9.31 -5.16
C ILE A 529 -10.29 -9.34 -4.62
N ASP A 530 -9.67 -10.51 -4.63
CA ASP A 530 -8.37 -10.74 -4.00
C ASP A 530 -8.39 -10.25 -2.54
N ASN A 531 -7.60 -9.23 -2.18
CA ASN A 531 -7.59 -8.63 -0.84
C ASN A 531 -8.34 -7.30 -0.75
N TRP A 532 -9.03 -6.89 -1.81
CA TRP A 532 -9.70 -5.60 -1.91
C TRP A 532 -11.19 -5.74 -1.66
N ILE A 533 -11.71 -4.83 -0.83
CA ILE A 533 -13.11 -4.80 -0.43
C ILE A 533 -13.71 -3.47 -0.90
N LEU A 534 -14.75 -3.54 -1.72
CA LEU A 534 -15.65 -2.43 -1.96
C LEU A 534 -16.98 -2.73 -1.28
N ALA A 535 -17.38 -1.89 -0.33
CA ALA A 535 -18.65 -2.01 0.35
C ALA A 535 -19.40 -0.68 0.38
N SER A 536 -20.72 -0.76 0.40
CA SER A 536 -21.61 0.39 0.57
C SER A 536 -22.74 -0.01 1.48
N SER A 537 -23.09 0.89 2.41
CA SER A 537 -24.22 0.70 3.31
C SER A 537 -25.15 1.91 3.25
N ARG A 538 -26.45 1.65 3.41
CA ARG A 538 -27.49 2.65 3.62
C ARG A 538 -28.29 2.26 4.84
N SER A 539 -28.09 2.97 5.94
CA SER A 539 -28.96 2.89 7.11
C SER A 539 -30.23 3.70 6.89
N PHE A 540 -31.35 3.22 7.42
CA PHE A 540 -32.63 3.89 7.30
C PHE A 540 -33.47 3.77 8.57
N GLY A 541 -34.23 4.83 8.87
CA GLY A 541 -35.23 4.85 9.94
C GLY A 541 -36.63 4.55 9.44
N THR A 542 -37.62 4.87 10.26
CA THR A 542 -39.05 4.59 10.04
C THR A 542 -39.66 5.25 8.79
N ARG A 543 -39.04 6.31 8.27
CA ARG A 543 -39.50 7.01 7.06
C ARG A 543 -39.48 6.11 5.83
N ILE A 544 -38.47 5.25 5.72
CA ILE A 544 -38.34 4.34 4.58
C ILE A 544 -39.38 3.25 4.73
N LYS A 545 -40.37 3.23 3.83
CA LYS A 545 -41.53 2.34 3.84
C LYS A 545 -41.17 0.93 3.39
N SER A 546 -40.31 0.80 2.39
CA SER A 546 -39.92 -0.50 1.83
C SER A 546 -38.49 -0.45 1.29
N ILE A 547 -37.85 -1.62 1.28
CA ILE A 547 -36.65 -1.84 0.47
C ILE A 547 -36.96 -2.90 -0.59
N TYR A 548 -36.31 -2.80 -1.74
CA TYR A 548 -36.53 -3.69 -2.87
C TYR A 548 -35.20 -4.28 -3.32
N LEU A 549 -35.18 -5.57 -3.66
CA LEU A 549 -33.99 -6.25 -4.18
C LEU A 549 -34.28 -6.80 -5.57
N GLY A 550 -33.45 -6.39 -6.53
CA GLY A 550 -33.42 -6.96 -7.87
C GLY A 550 -32.71 -8.31 -7.86
N THR A 551 -33.19 -9.26 -8.68
CA THR A 551 -32.43 -10.49 -8.95
C THR A 551 -31.14 -10.13 -9.69
N THR A 552 -30.03 -10.75 -9.30
CA THR A 552 -28.72 -10.50 -9.92
C THR A 552 -28.18 -11.73 -10.62
N GLY A 553 -27.17 -11.54 -11.47
CA GLY A 553 -26.26 -12.61 -11.86
C GLY A 553 -25.45 -13.16 -10.68
N LYS A 554 -24.59 -14.14 -10.94
CA LYS A 554 -23.70 -14.76 -9.94
C LYS A 554 -22.28 -14.22 -10.09
N ALA A 555 -21.67 -13.75 -9.01
CA ALA A 555 -20.23 -13.51 -8.94
C ALA A 555 -19.47 -14.84 -9.06
N LYS A 556 -18.49 -14.89 -9.96
CA LYS A 556 -17.67 -16.10 -10.17
C LYS A 556 -16.28 -15.93 -9.58
N ARG A 557 -15.72 -14.72 -9.67
CA ARG A 557 -14.44 -14.36 -9.01
C ARG A 557 -14.73 -13.67 -7.67
N GLY A 558 -14.01 -14.03 -6.60
CA GLY A 558 -14.12 -13.39 -5.29
C GLY A 558 -15.48 -13.58 -4.60
N THR A 559 -15.86 -12.66 -3.72
CA THR A 559 -17.16 -12.69 -3.03
C THR A 559 -18.03 -11.49 -3.37
N PHE A 560 -19.33 -11.70 -3.38
CA PHE A 560 -20.35 -10.66 -3.49
C PHE A 560 -21.43 -10.98 -2.47
N GLU A 561 -21.80 -10.00 -1.66
CA GLU A 561 -22.80 -10.18 -0.61
C GLU A 561 -23.71 -8.96 -0.56
N VAL A 562 -25.02 -9.19 -0.42
CA VAL A 562 -25.98 -8.15 -0.08
C VAL A 562 -26.67 -8.54 1.21
N VAL A 563 -26.66 -7.65 2.19
CA VAL A 563 -27.24 -7.85 3.52
C VAL A 563 -28.38 -6.86 3.71
N GLU A 564 -29.57 -7.40 3.95
CA GLU A 564 -30.70 -6.63 4.46
C GLU A 564 -30.74 -6.74 5.99
N GLY A 565 -30.45 -5.62 6.65
CA GLY A 565 -30.55 -5.45 8.09
C GLY A 565 -31.90 -4.86 8.46
N TRP A 566 -32.54 -5.38 9.50
CA TRP A 566 -33.84 -4.93 9.98
C TRP A 566 -33.89 -4.80 11.49
N GLN A 567 -34.51 -3.71 11.94
CA GLN A 567 -34.83 -3.47 13.35
C GLN A 567 -36.34 -3.38 13.53
N PHE A 568 -36.87 -4.27 14.37
CA PHE A 568 -38.27 -4.30 14.75
C PHE A 568 -38.42 -4.26 16.26
N ALA A 569 -39.24 -3.37 16.80
CA ALA A 569 -39.55 -3.35 18.22
C ALA A 569 -40.95 -3.88 18.49
N SER A 570 -41.20 -4.26 19.74
CA SER A 570 -42.54 -4.52 20.25
C SER A 570 -43.45 -3.29 20.09
N PRO A 571 -44.77 -3.47 19.86
CA PRO A 571 -45.72 -2.38 19.93
C PRO A 571 -45.70 -1.72 21.31
N ALA A 572 -46.00 -0.42 21.38
CA ALA A 572 -45.97 0.34 22.64
C ALA A 572 -46.87 -0.25 23.76
N ALA A 573 -47.91 -1.01 23.38
CA ALA A 573 -48.81 -1.68 24.31
C ALA A 573 -48.33 -3.07 24.80
N ALA A 574 -47.13 -3.51 24.42
CA ALA A 574 -46.60 -4.80 24.84
C ALA A 574 -46.28 -4.81 26.34
N LYS A 575 -46.70 -5.88 27.04
CA LYS A 575 -46.44 -6.05 28.48
C LYS A 575 -44.95 -6.12 28.84
N SER A 576 -44.13 -6.58 27.90
CA SER A 576 -42.67 -6.64 28.01
C SER A 576 -42.09 -6.18 26.67
N PRO A 577 -41.29 -5.09 26.64
CA PRO A 577 -40.63 -4.65 25.43
C PRO A 577 -39.66 -5.70 24.89
N TYR A 578 -39.49 -5.74 23.57
CA TYR A 578 -38.47 -6.56 22.90
C TYR A 578 -38.04 -5.92 21.58
N LEU A 579 -36.82 -6.22 21.17
CA LEU A 579 -36.24 -5.80 19.89
C LEU A 579 -35.80 -7.03 19.10
N TYR A 580 -36.10 -7.06 17.81
CA TYR A 580 -35.50 -7.94 16.84
C TYR A 580 -34.45 -7.16 16.05
N SER A 581 -33.22 -7.66 16.07
CA SER A 581 -32.14 -7.26 15.15
C SER A 581 -31.90 -8.41 14.19
N LEU A 582 -32.38 -8.27 12.96
CA LEU A 582 -32.38 -9.34 11.96
C LEU A 582 -31.46 -8.96 10.80
N ALA A 583 -30.73 -9.93 10.26
CA ALA A 583 -29.92 -9.75 9.07
C ALA A 583 -30.12 -10.96 8.15
N PHE A 584 -30.42 -10.69 6.87
CA PHE A 584 -30.50 -11.73 5.85
C PHE A 584 -29.47 -11.45 4.76
N THR A 585 -28.64 -12.45 4.48
CA THR A 585 -27.51 -12.34 3.54
C THR A 585 -27.82 -13.07 2.25
N HIS A 586 -27.59 -12.39 1.13
CA HIS A 586 -27.61 -12.92 -0.22
C HIS A 586 -26.18 -13.14 -0.70
N GLU A 587 -25.68 -14.37 -0.56
CA GLU A 587 -24.31 -14.72 -0.95
C GLU A 587 -24.20 -15.01 -2.46
N GLN A 588 -23.20 -14.39 -3.09
CA GLN A 588 -22.79 -14.50 -4.50
C GLN A 588 -23.81 -14.03 -5.54
N GLN A 589 -25.10 -13.96 -5.19
CA GLN A 589 -26.20 -13.47 -6.03
C GLN A 589 -27.46 -13.23 -5.18
N ILE A 590 -28.36 -12.38 -5.67
CA ILE A 590 -29.74 -12.27 -5.17
C ILE A 590 -30.65 -13.14 -6.05
N LYS A 591 -31.40 -14.04 -5.43
CA LYS A 591 -32.32 -14.97 -6.10
C LYS A 591 -33.73 -14.91 -5.52
N GLY A 592 -34.71 -14.99 -6.39
CA GLY A 592 -36.11 -15.10 -5.98
C GLY A 592 -36.62 -13.86 -5.26
N LYS A 593 -37.71 -14.01 -4.51
CA LYS A 593 -38.29 -12.93 -3.71
C LYS A 593 -37.71 -12.96 -2.29
N PRO A 594 -37.24 -11.82 -1.76
CA PRO A 594 -36.76 -11.71 -0.38
C PRO A 594 -37.93 -11.71 0.62
N GLU A 595 -38.49 -12.89 0.90
CA GLU A 595 -39.55 -13.06 1.89
C GLU A 595 -39.07 -13.94 3.05
N HIS A 596 -39.07 -13.38 4.25
CA HIS A 596 -38.55 -13.99 5.47
C HIS A 596 -39.64 -14.11 6.53
N ARG A 597 -39.73 -15.29 7.14
CA ARG A 597 -40.59 -15.56 8.29
C ARG A 597 -39.74 -16.03 9.46
N VAL A 598 -39.63 -15.20 10.48
CA VAL A 598 -38.75 -15.40 11.63
C VAL A 598 -39.56 -15.98 12.80
N ARG A 599 -39.09 -17.09 13.35
CA ARG A 599 -39.62 -17.67 14.58
C ARG A 599 -38.65 -17.43 15.73
N ASP A 600 -39.18 -17.16 16.92
CA ASP A 600 -38.35 -16.82 18.08
C ASP A 600 -37.38 -17.95 18.44
N ARG A 601 -37.79 -19.20 18.21
CA ARG A 601 -36.95 -20.40 18.41
C ARG A 601 -35.74 -20.49 17.49
N GLU A 602 -35.66 -19.67 16.46
CA GLU A 602 -34.55 -19.63 15.48
C GLU A 602 -33.53 -18.55 15.83
N LEU A 603 -33.79 -17.75 16.88
CA LEU A 603 -32.98 -16.61 17.27
C LEU A 603 -32.18 -16.92 18.53
N ALA A 604 -30.97 -16.38 18.59
CA ALA A 604 -30.28 -16.21 19.86
C ALA A 604 -31.03 -15.14 20.68
N THR A 605 -31.25 -15.40 21.97
CA THR A 605 -31.82 -14.43 22.90
C THR A 605 -30.68 -13.82 23.71
N ILE A 606 -30.65 -12.49 23.79
CA ILE A 606 -29.74 -11.75 24.64
C ILE A 606 -30.63 -11.03 25.65
N ASP A 607 -30.53 -11.42 26.92
CA ASP A 607 -31.19 -10.72 28.01
C ASP A 607 -30.30 -9.56 28.44
N ALA A 608 -30.74 -8.34 28.16
CA ALA A 608 -30.06 -7.12 28.59
C ALA A 608 -30.83 -6.48 29.72
N THR A 609 -30.15 -6.17 30.83
CA THR A 609 -30.73 -5.41 31.95
C THR A 609 -30.15 -4.00 31.92
N CYS A 610 -30.97 -3.00 31.60
CA CYS A 610 -30.55 -1.60 31.62
C CYS A 610 -31.00 -0.97 32.95
N VAL A 611 -30.04 -0.40 33.69
CA VAL A 611 -30.33 0.37 34.91
C VAL A 611 -30.23 1.85 34.55
N ALA A 612 -31.34 2.59 34.65
CA ALA A 612 -31.34 4.03 34.43
C ALA A 612 -31.42 4.76 35.77
N ASP A 613 -30.46 5.66 36.04
CA ASP A 613 -30.50 6.54 37.20
C ASP A 613 -31.61 7.60 37.04
N GLY A 614 -32.78 7.30 37.60
CA GLY A 614 -33.75 8.32 38.03
C GLY A 614 -34.59 9.03 36.96
N ARG A 615 -34.46 8.72 35.66
CA ARG A 615 -35.46 9.09 34.64
C ARG A 615 -35.90 7.85 33.89
N ALA A 616 -37.22 7.63 33.85
CA ALA A 616 -37.82 6.57 33.05
C ALA A 616 -37.61 6.85 31.56
N LEU A 617 -36.54 6.31 31.00
CA LEU A 617 -36.39 6.16 29.55
C LEU A 617 -37.12 4.88 29.15
N GLY A 618 -37.98 4.94 28.14
CA GLY A 618 -38.56 3.74 27.55
C GLY A 618 -37.50 3.01 26.72
N CYS A 619 -37.60 1.69 26.56
CA CYS A 619 -36.72 0.95 25.65
C CYS A 619 -36.78 1.46 24.19
N ASP A 620 -37.79 2.25 23.86
CA ASP A 620 -37.94 2.95 22.57
C ASP A 620 -36.96 4.12 22.38
N GLU A 621 -36.32 4.61 23.46
CA GLU A 621 -35.30 5.67 23.44
C GLU A 621 -33.85 5.14 23.36
N LEU A 622 -33.66 3.81 23.42
CA LEU A 622 -32.36 3.12 23.24
C LEU A 622 -31.97 2.93 21.75
N ALA A 623 -32.56 3.73 20.85
CA ALA A 623 -31.96 3.89 19.53
C ALA A 623 -30.64 4.64 19.71
N VAL A 624 -29.53 3.90 19.66
CA VAL A 624 -28.14 4.40 19.69
C VAL A 624 -28.06 5.77 19.02
N ARG A 625 -28.00 6.82 19.84
CA ARG A 625 -27.56 8.15 19.46
C ARG A 625 -26.11 8.20 19.91
N ASP A 626 -25.23 8.10 18.92
CA ASP A 626 -23.77 8.09 19.04
C ASP A 626 -23.19 6.82 19.69
N ALA A 627 -22.22 6.23 18.99
CA ALA A 627 -21.58 4.96 19.34
C ALA A 627 -20.41 5.12 20.33
N ASP A 628 -20.26 6.29 20.96
CA ASP A 628 -19.04 6.63 21.70
C ASP A 628 -19.20 6.64 23.23
N ASP A 629 -20.35 6.24 23.80
CA ASP A 629 -20.52 6.37 25.27
C ASP A 629 -21.47 5.35 25.92
N VAL A 630 -21.28 4.05 25.66
CA VAL A 630 -21.92 3.00 26.49
C VAL A 630 -20.89 1.98 26.96
N ASP A 631 -20.48 2.12 28.22
CA ASP A 631 -19.72 1.12 28.96
C ASP A 631 -20.70 0.03 29.46
N CYS A 632 -20.60 -1.17 28.92
CA CYS A 632 -21.41 -2.32 29.33
C CYS A 632 -20.55 -3.26 30.19
N ASP A 633 -20.57 -3.07 31.51
CA ASP A 633 -19.99 -4.01 32.46
C ASP A 633 -20.76 -5.34 32.46
N VAL A 634 -20.10 -6.44 32.07
CA VAL A 634 -20.60 -7.81 32.18
C VAL A 634 -20.10 -8.42 33.49
N VAL A 635 -21.01 -8.71 34.43
CA VAL A 635 -20.71 -9.49 35.65
C VAL A 635 -20.79 -10.99 35.31
N PRO A 636 -19.72 -11.80 35.50
CA PRO A 636 -19.74 -13.22 35.12
C PRO A 636 -20.23 -14.11 36.27
N GLY A 637 -21.10 -15.09 35.95
CA GLY A 637 -21.39 -16.20 36.86
C GLY A 637 -22.56 -17.10 36.46
N TRP A 638 -22.36 -18.03 35.51
CA TRP A 638 -23.02 -19.35 35.50
C TRP A 638 -22.47 -20.28 34.40
N GLU A 639 -21.92 -21.42 34.80
CA GLU A 639 -21.53 -22.53 33.92
C GLU A 639 -22.72 -23.45 33.61
N PRO A 640 -22.88 -23.98 32.38
CA PRO A 640 -23.87 -25.01 32.09
C PRO A 640 -23.33 -26.42 32.37
N ALA A 641 -24.15 -27.20 33.09
CA ALA A 641 -23.95 -28.62 33.35
C ALA A 641 -23.86 -29.45 32.07
N ARG A 642 -22.82 -30.30 31.97
CA ARG A 642 -22.67 -31.33 30.94
C ARG A 642 -23.41 -32.60 31.37
N GLY A 643 -24.32 -33.08 30.52
CA GLY A 643 -24.88 -34.43 30.56
C GLY A 643 -23.94 -35.45 29.91
N GLU A 644 -23.85 -36.63 30.52
CA GLU A 644 -22.88 -37.70 30.34
C GLU A 644 -22.83 -38.37 28.96
N LEU A 645 -21.61 -38.77 28.56
CA LEU A 645 -21.36 -40.01 27.83
C LEU A 645 -20.58 -40.94 28.78
N VAL A 646 -21.20 -42.08 29.09
CA VAL A 646 -20.74 -43.15 29.99
C VAL A 646 -19.53 -43.89 29.40
N GLN A 647 -18.50 -44.11 30.22
CA GLN A 647 -17.75 -45.38 30.22
C GLN A 647 -17.03 -45.63 31.58
N GLY A 648 -17.69 -46.44 32.42
CA GLY A 648 -17.16 -47.52 33.26
C GLY A 648 -15.97 -47.29 34.21
N GLY A 649 -16.19 -47.53 35.51
CA GLY A 649 -15.11 -48.00 36.40
C GLY A 649 -15.27 -47.73 37.90
N ALA A 650 -16.09 -48.54 38.57
CA ALA A 650 -16.00 -48.99 39.98
C ALA A 650 -15.49 -48.05 41.11
N ALA A 651 -16.44 -47.66 41.96
CA ALA A 651 -16.46 -47.75 43.44
C ALA A 651 -15.20 -47.47 44.29
N ALA A 652 -15.29 -46.46 45.17
CA ALA A 652 -15.24 -46.62 46.63
C ALA A 652 -15.35 -45.26 47.38
N GLY A 653 -16.20 -45.22 48.41
CA GLY A 653 -15.88 -44.59 49.70
C GLY A 653 -16.32 -43.15 49.95
N ASP A 654 -17.38 -43.04 50.76
CA ASP A 654 -17.71 -41.94 51.69
C ASP A 654 -16.43 -41.35 52.34
N GLY A 655 -16.28 -40.07 52.68
CA GLY A 655 -17.23 -39.07 53.12
C GLY A 655 -16.58 -38.32 54.30
N ASP A 656 -16.88 -37.03 54.40
CA ASP A 656 -16.70 -36.13 55.55
C ASP A 656 -15.36 -35.40 55.75
N GLY A 657 -15.48 -34.12 56.14
CA GLY A 657 -14.49 -33.48 57.02
C GLY A 657 -13.84 -32.16 56.58
N SER A 658 -14.63 -31.07 56.57
CA SER A 658 -14.30 -29.73 57.10
C SER A 658 -12.95 -29.03 56.85
N ASP A 659 -13.07 -27.77 56.41
CA ASP A 659 -12.21 -26.58 56.62
C ASP A 659 -11.10 -26.66 57.69
N ASP A 660 -9.88 -26.29 57.31
CA ASP A 660 -9.22 -25.08 57.87
C ASP A 660 -7.88 -24.78 57.16
N ARG A 661 -7.73 -23.49 56.77
CA ARG A 661 -6.51 -22.64 56.71
C ARG A 661 -5.26 -23.12 55.94
N ALA A 662 -4.82 -22.27 55.00
CA ALA A 662 -3.64 -21.42 55.21
C ALA A 662 -3.40 -20.47 54.02
N GLU A 663 -3.13 -19.21 54.36
CA GLU A 663 -2.56 -18.18 53.50
C GLU A 663 -1.21 -18.63 52.87
N VAL A 664 -0.82 -18.00 51.74
CA VAL A 664 0.45 -17.26 51.59
C VAL A 664 0.53 -16.61 50.20
N ARG A 665 0.86 -15.31 50.21
CA ARG A 665 1.22 -14.45 49.07
C ARG A 665 2.49 -14.92 48.35
N THR A 666 2.64 -14.63 47.05
CA THR A 666 3.65 -13.70 46.47
C THR A 666 3.85 -13.89 44.96
N GLY A 667 4.03 -12.76 44.25
CA GLY A 667 4.87 -12.59 43.03
C GLY A 667 4.45 -13.38 41.77
N GLY A 668 4.11 -12.76 40.63
CA GLY A 668 4.84 -11.69 39.98
C GLY A 668 5.83 -12.26 38.96
N ALA A 669 5.34 -12.70 37.80
CA ALA A 669 6.10 -12.87 36.56
C ALA A 669 5.11 -13.00 35.39
N GLY A 670 4.91 -11.92 34.64
CA GLY A 670 4.13 -11.91 33.41
C GLY A 670 4.94 -12.51 32.27
N GLY A 671 4.63 -13.74 31.89
CA GLY A 671 5.07 -14.37 30.65
C GLY A 671 3.94 -14.31 29.62
N GLU A 672 4.28 -13.90 28.41
CA GLU A 672 3.44 -13.98 27.21
C GLU A 672 2.96 -15.43 27.00
N LEU A 673 1.64 -15.60 26.83
CA LEU A 673 1.04 -16.82 26.30
C LEU A 673 0.12 -16.48 25.13
N GLY A 674 0.32 -17.24 24.07
CA GLY A 674 -0.26 -17.06 22.75
C GLY A 674 -1.79 -17.18 22.71
N LEU A 675 -2.36 -16.41 21.79
CA LEU A 675 -3.76 -16.44 21.38
C LEU A 675 -4.07 -17.74 20.63
N GLU A 676 -4.57 -18.75 21.34
CA GLU A 676 -5.46 -19.74 20.75
C GLU A 676 -6.71 -19.92 21.62
N GLN A 677 -7.86 -19.68 20.99
CA GLN A 677 -9.22 -20.08 21.38
C GLN A 677 -9.92 -19.33 22.53
N LEU A 678 -10.81 -18.38 22.15
CA LEU A 678 -11.98 -17.98 22.93
C LEU A 678 -13.22 -17.77 22.02
N PRO A 679 -14.45 -17.98 22.53
CA PRO A 679 -15.66 -18.13 21.72
C PRO A 679 -16.29 -16.78 21.30
N ARG A 680 -16.94 -16.82 20.13
CA ARG A 680 -17.68 -15.71 19.50
C ARG A 680 -18.88 -15.27 20.34
N VAL A 681 -18.96 -13.98 20.65
CA VAL A 681 -20.20 -13.28 21.01
C VAL A 681 -20.43 -12.17 19.98
N VAL A 682 -21.61 -12.15 19.38
CA VAL A 682 -21.99 -11.28 18.26
C VAL A 682 -22.51 -9.95 18.82
N GLY A 683 -21.74 -8.88 18.62
CA GLY A 683 -22.18 -7.48 18.73
C GLY A 683 -22.06 -6.81 17.36
N GLN A 684 -22.93 -5.84 17.07
CA GLN A 684 -22.97 -5.12 15.79
C GLN A 684 -21.63 -4.47 15.44
N SER A 685 -21.05 -4.87 14.31
CA SER A 685 -20.18 -4.02 13.48
C SER A 685 -19.88 -4.74 12.16
N ALA A 686 -19.54 -3.96 11.13
CA ALA A 686 -18.98 -4.43 9.87
C ALA A 686 -17.96 -5.57 10.09
N GLY A 687 -18.07 -6.64 9.29
CA GLY A 687 -17.06 -7.70 9.26
C GLY A 687 -17.64 -9.11 9.40
N ALA A 688 -18.10 -9.66 8.29
CA ALA A 688 -18.16 -11.10 8.11
C ALA A 688 -17.98 -11.47 6.63
N LEU A 689 -16.98 -10.89 5.95
CA LEU A 689 -16.51 -11.40 4.67
C LEU A 689 -15.56 -12.57 4.95
N ARG A 690 -15.97 -13.78 4.54
CA ARG A 690 -15.15 -14.98 4.64
C ARG A 690 -13.91 -14.85 3.73
N ALA A 691 -12.72 -14.74 4.32
CA ALA A 691 -11.47 -14.98 3.61
C ALA A 691 -11.34 -16.48 3.28
N ALA A 692 -11.35 -16.82 1.99
CA ALA A 692 -11.06 -18.18 1.52
C ALA A 692 -9.54 -18.38 1.47
N GLY A 693 -9.05 -19.42 2.15
CA GLY A 693 -7.64 -19.76 2.27
C GLY A 693 -6.96 -20.18 0.96
N VAL A 694 -5.67 -19.87 0.89
CA VAL A 694 -4.69 -20.26 -0.12
C VAL A 694 -4.48 -21.79 -0.12
N PRO A 695 -4.29 -22.46 -1.27
CA PRO A 695 -3.98 -23.88 -1.32
C PRO A 695 -2.50 -24.14 -0.99
N GLY A 696 -2.27 -24.90 0.08
CA GLY A 696 -0.96 -25.38 0.51
C GLY A 696 -0.37 -26.43 -0.44
N SER A 697 0.92 -26.26 -0.68
CA SER A 697 1.84 -27.03 -1.50
C SER A 697 2.03 -28.50 -1.07
N GLY A 698 2.02 -29.38 -2.07
CA GLY A 698 3.14 -30.26 -2.42
C GLY A 698 3.82 -31.08 -1.32
N GLU A 699 3.51 -32.37 -1.35
CA GLU A 699 4.14 -33.49 -0.63
C GLU A 699 5.67 -33.52 -0.74
N HIS A 700 6.34 -33.82 0.39
CA HIS A 700 7.61 -34.54 0.39
C HIS A 700 7.51 -35.77 1.31
N ARG A 701 7.70 -36.93 0.69
CA ARG A 701 7.81 -38.28 1.27
C ARG A 701 8.93 -38.40 2.31
N ALA A 702 8.69 -39.20 3.35
CA ALA A 702 9.71 -40.08 3.93
C ALA A 702 9.08 -41.36 4.53
N ALA A 703 9.51 -42.50 3.96
CA ALA A 703 9.71 -43.84 4.51
C ALA A 703 8.69 -44.47 5.49
N GLY A 704 8.17 -45.63 5.08
CA GLY A 704 7.44 -46.60 5.91
C GLY A 704 6.58 -47.52 5.06
#